data_AF-A0A9E3SE28-F1
#
_entry.id   AF-A0A9E3SE28-F1
#
_cell.length_a   1.000
_cell.length_b   1.000
_cell.length_c   1.000
_cell.angle_alpha   90.00
_cell.angle_beta   90.00
_cell.angle_gamma   90.00
#
_symmetry.space_group_name_H-M   'P 1'
#
loop_
_entity.id
_entity.type
_entity.pdbx_description
1 polymer ?
#
loop_
_entity_poly.entity_id
_entity_poly.type
_entity_poly.pdbx_seq_one_letter_code
_entity_poly.pdbx_strand_id
1 'polypeptide(L)'
;MRTAIARYALALVASLACLAPPAAAHDRLGALLNGIADFRRNHEFADVVKQSRKFLKIGQFDDQDAANLAPIGPDGWPTTDFRVLAMAGQQATQNLAGAYAIAFTGQADLAVGGGGGGTISGKNFDAGTNTTRATLNFPAGAENMIVDFTNTGGAVKNLRIVRPGLDPDAPPLLTPAWTSHAGRFSILRFMDWTRTNGNRHVAWADRTTPEKLRTEAWIAQWETVIDAANALGRDAWINIPVQANDEYVTNLATLVRDRLAPNLAVYVEYGNELWNFSIRDVDLDNAAGDFFNGATVNADLAEASPPDSPLRFDGEGDKFILGFRRVALRLAQVSDIFKAVWGPAAINTRVRPVLAGQMANSFIVSEGLRLIDEGLGRKPDTVIYAISGAPYVFPAAIPDGEADEVPGLTKDQILDGLAAGVANAPNENAYQYLTHAAMAAWYGVKVVAYEFGFDNFGAQNVAAKRAANLDPRIRGICRDFLDQWHAFGFDHALWFSAGADSYDTPFGMWPLVEDMADQATPKNQCMDDILAAPLPAITIGSPVAGGAIAGGSYRGGANPAGPVTGLDGPFGFPGFVEYLLRADDAGAYEIVFTGSAPVGESFRLKLNNATVAANVTLPATPGASVAIPVTLRKGLNALRIERAVGASFSISAFSFTLVGDTTPDPFSFAPKTGVAAGSTVVSDPATITGITAAAAVTVTGGEYSVGCTATFTAAAGTIANGQSVCVRHAAAAGAGAITTTTLTIGGVAASFSSTTAGPATFADKVATMVTGYFQTILGRAPDAGGLAFWSAEAARVAALGADVREVFFAMSMAFFGSPEYALRNRTDTEFLTDMYRTFFLRDPDGPGLAFWQGELTAIGSRSALLNSFLFSAEFSGQMTSVFGATAVRPELDMTVDLFRGVLGRLPDSDGFAFWLGRIRQAQCLGASSVSIEVSDLAALFFQSAEYAARGRTDREFVGDLYNAFLRRGPGGDSSGFNFWVGQVGTQGRDFVRAQFVPSPEFQARVALVIAAGCLP
;
A
#
# COMPACT_ATOMS: atom_id res chain seq x y z
N MET A 1 29.47 -12.19 -12.11
CA MET A 1 28.27 -12.68 -12.84
C MET A 1 27.01 -12.76 -11.99
N ARG A 2 27.07 -13.10 -10.68
CA ARG A 2 25.89 -13.05 -9.77
C ARG A 2 25.49 -11.65 -9.28
N THR A 3 26.35 -10.65 -9.42
CA THR A 3 26.12 -9.25 -8.98
C THR A 3 25.58 -8.31 -10.07
N ALA A 4 25.54 -8.74 -11.34
CA ALA A 4 24.97 -7.97 -12.45
C ALA A 4 23.47 -8.23 -12.66
N ILE A 5 23.00 -9.44 -12.35
CA ILE A 5 21.60 -9.87 -12.49
C ILE A 5 20.69 -9.18 -11.44
N ALA A 6 21.22 -8.92 -10.24
CA ALA A 6 20.49 -8.19 -9.19
C ALA A 6 20.33 -6.68 -9.50
N ARG A 7 21.17 -6.09 -10.36
CA ARG A 7 21.07 -4.67 -10.72
C ARG A 7 20.14 -4.41 -11.91
N TYR A 8 19.93 -5.40 -12.79
CA TYR A 8 18.95 -5.30 -13.89
C TYR A 8 17.51 -5.57 -13.42
N ALA A 9 17.31 -6.47 -12.46
CA ALA A 9 15.98 -6.72 -11.87
C ALA A 9 15.46 -5.54 -11.03
N LEU A 10 16.34 -4.72 -10.46
CA LEU A 10 15.95 -3.53 -9.68
C LEU A 10 15.71 -2.28 -10.56
N ALA A 11 16.23 -2.25 -11.79
CA ALA A 11 16.11 -1.11 -12.69
C ALA A 11 14.85 -1.15 -13.58
N LEU A 12 14.33 -2.34 -13.94
CA LEU A 12 13.14 -2.43 -14.79
C LEU A 12 11.80 -2.40 -14.04
N VAL A 13 11.81 -2.64 -12.72
CA VAL A 13 10.62 -2.47 -11.85
C VAL A 13 10.32 -0.98 -11.62
N ALA A 14 11.24 -0.08 -11.96
CA ALA A 14 11.12 1.36 -11.74
C ALA A 14 10.51 2.17 -12.92
N SER A 15 10.13 1.54 -14.04
CA SER A 15 9.79 2.31 -15.27
C SER A 15 8.45 1.98 -15.95
N LEU A 16 7.51 1.34 -15.26
CA LEU A 16 6.08 1.36 -15.67
C LEU A 16 5.14 1.40 -14.45
N ALA A 17 5.33 2.45 -13.65
CA ALA A 17 4.26 3.13 -12.93
C ALA A 17 4.49 4.63 -13.09
N CYS A 18 4.15 5.18 -14.25
CA CYS A 18 4.06 6.63 -14.44
C CYS A 18 3.04 6.97 -15.52
N LEU A 19 1.78 6.60 -15.29
CA LEU A 19 0.82 7.70 -15.24
C LEU A 19 1.26 8.50 -14.02
N ALA A 20 1.69 9.75 -14.21
CA ALA A 20 1.91 10.65 -13.10
C ALA A 20 0.73 10.47 -12.13
N PRO A 21 0.96 10.28 -10.82
CA PRO A 21 -0.16 10.24 -9.88
C PRO A 21 -1.00 11.49 -10.17
N PRO A 22 -2.32 11.35 -10.35
CA PRO A 22 -3.17 12.53 -10.39
C PRO A 22 -2.85 13.34 -9.12
N ALA A 23 -2.82 14.68 -9.27
CA ALA A 23 -2.43 15.65 -8.26
C ALA A 23 -2.60 15.14 -6.82
N ALA A 24 -1.48 14.94 -6.10
CA ALA A 24 -1.37 14.48 -4.71
C ALA A 24 -2.68 13.98 -4.10
N ALA A 25 -3.03 12.71 -4.36
CA ALA A 25 -4.07 12.01 -3.61
C ALA A 25 -3.84 12.25 -2.11
N HIS A 26 -4.91 12.51 -1.38
CA HIS A 26 -4.89 12.87 0.04
C HIS A 26 -4.40 11.70 0.92
N ASP A 27 -3.08 11.50 0.97
CA ASP A 27 -2.40 10.41 1.67
C ASP A 27 -2.32 10.58 3.20
N ARG A 28 -3.00 11.58 3.75
CA ARG A 28 -2.96 11.95 5.17
C ARG A 28 -4.01 11.27 6.03
N LEU A 29 -4.70 10.26 5.51
CA LEU A 29 -5.65 9.46 6.28
C LEU A 29 -4.99 8.21 6.87
N GLY A 30 -5.04 8.12 8.19
CA GLY A 30 -4.74 6.91 8.94
C GLY A 30 -6.00 6.32 9.57
N ALA A 31 -5.85 5.20 10.26
CA ALA A 31 -6.90 4.67 11.12
C ALA A 31 -6.33 3.80 12.24
N LEU A 32 -7.08 3.66 13.34
CA LEU A 32 -6.84 2.61 14.31
C LEU A 32 -7.49 1.31 13.86
N LEU A 33 -6.86 0.20 14.23
CA LEU A 33 -7.44 -1.12 14.11
C LEU A 33 -8.19 -1.47 15.39
N ASN A 34 -9.42 -1.97 15.27
CA ASN A 34 -10.17 -2.40 16.44
C ASN A 34 -9.45 -3.55 17.15
N GLY A 35 -9.70 -3.68 18.45
CA GLY A 35 -9.23 -4.82 19.24
C GLY A 35 -9.63 -6.16 18.63
N ILE A 36 -8.70 -7.10 18.65
CA ILE A 36 -8.89 -8.46 18.16
C ILE A 36 -9.82 -9.16 19.14
N ALA A 37 -11.01 -9.60 18.69
CA ALA A 37 -11.84 -10.50 19.49
C ALA A 37 -12.77 -11.41 18.67
N ASP A 38 -13.19 -12.52 19.26
CA ASP A 38 -14.05 -13.56 18.66
C ASP A 38 -15.45 -13.05 18.32
N PHE A 39 -15.92 -12.03 19.05
CA PHE A 39 -17.22 -11.38 18.83
C PHE A 39 -17.17 -10.17 17.90
N ARG A 40 -15.99 -9.77 17.40
CA ARG A 40 -15.86 -8.63 16.49
C ARG A 40 -16.29 -9.01 15.08
N ARG A 41 -16.70 -8.01 14.30
CA ARG A 41 -17.19 -8.18 12.92
C ARG A 41 -16.12 -7.90 11.85
N ASN A 42 -14.89 -7.62 12.26
CA ASN A 42 -13.75 -7.33 11.38
C ASN A 42 -13.28 -8.53 10.56
N HIS A 43 -13.16 -9.70 11.20
CA HIS A 43 -12.72 -10.94 10.56
C HIS A 43 -11.40 -10.81 9.78
N GLU A 44 -10.43 -10.14 10.38
CA GLU A 44 -9.18 -9.70 9.75
C GLU A 44 -8.21 -10.85 9.44
N PHE A 45 -8.17 -11.92 10.24
CA PHE A 45 -7.20 -13.01 10.10
C PHE A 45 -7.70 -14.14 9.20
N ALA A 46 -6.81 -14.69 8.37
CA ALA A 46 -7.10 -15.91 7.60
C ALA A 46 -7.22 -17.16 8.49
N ASP A 47 -6.37 -17.25 9.52
CA ASP A 47 -6.46 -18.25 10.58
C ASP A 47 -7.33 -17.70 11.71
N VAL A 48 -8.56 -18.20 11.83
CA VAL A 48 -9.55 -17.67 12.77
C VAL A 48 -9.20 -17.98 14.23
N VAL A 49 -8.22 -18.85 14.47
CA VAL A 49 -7.74 -19.09 15.84
C VAL A 49 -6.85 -17.95 16.34
N LYS A 50 -6.42 -17.01 15.49
CA LYS A 50 -5.73 -15.79 15.91
C LYS A 50 -6.65 -14.77 16.60
N GLN A 51 -7.97 -14.90 16.42
CA GLN A 51 -8.99 -14.06 17.06
C GLN A 51 -9.82 -14.83 18.10
N SER A 52 -9.45 -16.06 18.45
CA SER A 52 -10.21 -16.87 19.40
C SER A 52 -10.01 -16.41 20.84
N ARG A 53 -10.92 -16.84 21.72
CA ARG A 53 -10.69 -16.84 23.16
C ARG A 53 -9.46 -17.68 23.55
N LYS A 54 -9.03 -17.54 24.81
CA LYS A 54 -8.06 -18.49 25.40
C LYS A 54 -8.59 -19.92 25.30
N PHE A 55 -7.70 -20.90 25.35
CA PHE A 55 -8.11 -22.30 25.37
C PHE A 55 -8.90 -22.63 26.65
N LEU A 56 -10.11 -23.14 26.46
CA LEU A 56 -11.06 -23.43 27.54
C LEU A 56 -11.09 -24.93 27.85
N LYS A 57 -11.45 -25.30 29.07
CA LYS A 57 -11.87 -26.67 29.38
C LYS A 57 -13.13 -27.01 28.58
N ILE A 58 -13.29 -28.27 28.22
CA ILE A 58 -14.49 -28.76 27.53
C ILE A 58 -15.74 -28.36 28.33
N GLY A 59 -16.74 -27.82 27.62
CA GLY A 59 -18.01 -27.38 28.20
C GLY A 59 -18.02 -25.96 28.79
N GLN A 60 -16.86 -25.29 28.91
CA GLN A 60 -16.78 -23.90 29.38
C GLN A 60 -16.85 -22.88 28.23
N PHE A 61 -17.14 -21.63 28.56
CA PHE A 61 -17.33 -20.55 27.58
C PHE A 61 -16.63 -19.25 28.00
N ASP A 62 -16.58 -18.93 29.29
CA ASP A 62 -15.97 -17.71 29.82
C ASP A 62 -14.47 -17.89 30.08
N ASP A 63 -13.64 -17.11 29.40
CA ASP A 63 -12.17 -17.13 29.51
C ASP A 63 -11.60 -16.05 30.46
N GLN A 64 -12.47 -15.32 31.14
CA GLN A 64 -12.11 -14.41 32.23
C GLN A 64 -11.92 -15.17 33.56
N ASP A 65 -12.66 -16.24 33.79
CA ASP A 65 -12.47 -17.12 34.95
C ASP A 65 -11.31 -18.11 34.69
N ALA A 66 -10.24 -17.96 35.46
CA ALA A 66 -9.07 -18.84 35.39
C ALA A 66 -9.42 -20.32 35.64
N ALA A 67 -10.50 -20.62 36.39
CA ALA A 67 -10.95 -21.99 36.63
C ALA A 67 -11.48 -22.66 35.35
N ASN A 68 -11.91 -21.89 34.36
CA ASN A 68 -12.45 -22.38 33.10
C ASN A 68 -11.37 -22.65 32.04
N LEU A 69 -10.14 -22.16 32.23
CA LEU A 69 -9.06 -22.29 31.26
C LEU A 69 -8.47 -23.71 31.25
N ALA A 70 -8.15 -24.22 30.06
CA ALA A 70 -7.41 -25.46 29.92
C ALA A 70 -5.97 -25.28 30.45
N PRO A 71 -5.37 -26.27 31.15
CA PRO A 71 -3.97 -26.21 31.54
C PRO A 71 -3.04 -26.10 30.32
N ILE A 72 -2.09 -25.17 30.38
CA ILE A 72 -1.17 -24.85 29.28
C ILE A 72 0.27 -25.22 29.66
N GLY A 73 1.00 -25.83 28.73
CA GLY A 73 2.40 -26.17 28.88
C GLY A 73 3.33 -24.96 28.69
N PRO A 74 4.64 -25.12 28.97
CA PRO A 74 5.63 -24.04 28.75
C PRO A 74 5.78 -23.65 27.27
N ASP A 75 5.33 -24.50 26.35
CA ASP A 75 5.27 -24.23 24.91
C ASP A 75 3.98 -23.50 24.48
N GLY A 76 3.11 -23.15 25.44
CA GLY A 76 1.90 -22.37 25.23
C GLY A 76 0.71 -23.12 24.63
N TRP A 77 0.78 -24.46 24.61
CA TRP A 77 -0.31 -25.32 24.13
C TRP A 77 -0.99 -26.12 25.25
N PRO A 78 -2.27 -26.49 25.10
CA PRO A 78 -2.97 -27.30 26.08
C PRO A 78 -2.30 -28.64 26.35
N THR A 79 -2.20 -29.02 27.62
CA THR A 79 -1.68 -30.32 28.05
C THR A 79 -2.78 -31.37 28.25
N THR A 80 -4.05 -30.95 28.12
CA THR A 80 -5.24 -31.80 28.24
C THR A 80 -6.22 -31.47 27.14
N ASP A 81 -7.33 -32.21 27.10
CA ASP A 81 -8.49 -31.91 26.26
C ASP A 81 -8.98 -30.48 26.49
N PHE A 82 -9.38 -29.82 25.40
CA PHE A 82 -9.65 -28.39 25.39
C PHE A 82 -10.64 -28.00 24.30
N ARG A 83 -11.19 -26.81 24.45
CA ARG A 83 -12.15 -26.18 23.55
C ARG A 83 -11.53 -24.93 22.94
N VAL A 84 -11.85 -24.70 21.68
CA VAL A 84 -11.62 -23.44 20.97
C VAL A 84 -12.95 -22.79 20.66
N LEU A 85 -13.14 -21.57 21.17
CA LEU A 85 -14.23 -20.68 20.79
C LEU A 85 -13.64 -19.59 19.88
N ALA A 86 -13.81 -19.74 18.57
CA ALA A 86 -13.16 -18.91 17.55
C ALA A 86 -14.03 -17.75 17.05
N MET A 87 -15.34 -17.88 17.16
CA MET A 87 -16.31 -16.84 16.80
C MET A 87 -17.48 -16.89 17.77
N ALA A 88 -17.95 -15.74 18.23
CA ALA A 88 -19.15 -15.60 19.05
C ALA A 88 -20.07 -14.51 18.50
N GLY A 89 -21.39 -14.65 18.66
CA GLY A 89 -22.33 -13.56 18.33
C GLY A 89 -22.40 -13.14 16.86
N GLN A 90 -22.08 -14.04 15.91
CA GLN A 90 -21.90 -13.70 14.50
C GLN A 90 -23.17 -13.78 13.63
N GLN A 91 -24.36 -13.94 14.21
CA GLN A 91 -25.62 -14.11 13.46
C GLN A 91 -25.95 -12.95 12.51
N ALA A 92 -25.41 -11.75 12.77
CA ALA A 92 -25.62 -10.55 11.98
C ALA A 92 -24.47 -10.25 10.99
N THR A 93 -23.46 -11.11 10.90
CA THR A 93 -22.28 -10.92 10.04
C THR A 93 -22.38 -11.80 8.80
N GLN A 94 -22.29 -11.20 7.62
CA GLN A 94 -22.44 -11.90 6.34
C GLN A 94 -21.13 -12.59 5.90
N ASN A 95 -21.25 -13.48 4.91
CA ASN A 95 -20.11 -14.12 4.22
C ASN A 95 -19.17 -14.95 5.11
N LEU A 96 -19.64 -15.43 6.27
CA LEU A 96 -18.88 -16.33 7.15
C LEU A 96 -19.10 -17.81 6.87
N ALA A 97 -20.15 -18.18 6.14
CA ALA A 97 -20.47 -19.58 5.86
C ALA A 97 -19.43 -20.23 4.92
N GLY A 98 -19.15 -21.51 5.12
CA GLY A 98 -18.31 -22.29 4.21
C GLY A 98 -17.52 -23.41 4.87
N ALA A 99 -16.62 -24.00 4.10
CA ALA A 99 -15.74 -25.09 4.53
C ALA A 99 -14.41 -24.52 5.06
N TYR A 100 -14.24 -24.52 6.39
CA TYR A 100 -13.03 -24.10 7.07
C TYR A 100 -12.08 -25.29 7.21
N ALA A 101 -10.82 -25.11 6.82
CA ALA A 101 -9.83 -26.16 6.93
C ALA A 101 -9.19 -26.14 8.32
N ILE A 102 -9.27 -27.26 9.04
CA ILE A 102 -8.60 -27.47 10.33
C ILE A 102 -7.31 -28.23 10.07
N ALA A 103 -6.19 -27.75 10.61
CA ALA A 103 -4.92 -28.46 10.59
C ALA A 103 -4.16 -28.26 11.92
N PHE A 104 -3.58 -29.33 12.46
CA PHE A 104 -2.74 -29.26 13.66
C PHE A 104 -1.75 -30.43 13.71
N THR A 105 -0.64 -30.23 14.43
CA THR A 105 0.31 -31.29 14.78
C THR A 105 -0.26 -32.15 15.91
N GLY A 106 -0.13 -33.46 15.82
CA GLY A 106 -0.65 -34.43 16.79
C GLY A 106 -1.99 -35.02 16.38
N GLN A 107 -2.59 -35.80 17.29
CA GLN A 107 -3.84 -36.52 17.09
C GLN A 107 -4.86 -36.12 18.17
N ALA A 108 -6.10 -35.88 17.76
CA ALA A 108 -7.23 -35.62 18.66
C ALA A 108 -8.55 -35.97 17.97
N ASP A 109 -9.57 -36.30 18.75
CA ASP A 109 -10.96 -36.32 18.32
C ASP A 109 -11.52 -34.90 18.25
N LEU A 110 -12.33 -34.64 17.22
CA LEU A 110 -12.88 -33.33 16.92
C LEU A 110 -14.39 -33.41 16.90
N ALA A 111 -15.03 -32.51 17.63
CA ALA A 111 -16.48 -32.32 17.58
C ALA A 111 -16.81 -30.83 17.53
N VAL A 112 -17.97 -30.49 16.96
CA VAL A 112 -18.56 -29.17 17.16
C VAL A 112 -19.00 -29.09 18.62
N GLY A 113 -18.45 -28.13 19.36
CA GLY A 113 -18.75 -27.97 20.77
C GLY A 113 -20.19 -27.51 21.00
N GLY A 114 -20.74 -27.79 22.18
CA GLY A 114 -22.11 -27.39 22.53
C GLY A 114 -22.33 -25.88 22.35
N GLY A 115 -23.38 -25.50 21.61
CA GLY A 115 -23.68 -24.11 21.23
C GLY A 115 -22.97 -23.62 19.95
N GLY A 116 -22.06 -24.42 19.39
CA GLY A 116 -21.41 -24.16 18.10
C GLY A 116 -22.27 -24.60 16.91
N GLY A 117 -22.13 -23.89 15.78
CA GLY A 117 -22.80 -24.21 14.52
C GLY A 117 -21.96 -25.12 13.61
N GLY A 118 -22.64 -25.99 12.86
CA GLY A 118 -22.06 -26.73 11.74
C GLY A 118 -21.74 -28.20 12.00
N THR A 119 -20.85 -28.76 11.17
CA THR A 119 -20.40 -30.15 11.26
C THR A 119 -18.92 -30.26 10.94
N ILE A 120 -18.21 -31.19 11.60
CA ILE A 120 -16.83 -31.53 11.28
C ILE A 120 -16.82 -32.83 10.48
N SER A 121 -16.04 -32.85 9.39
CA SER A 121 -15.93 -33.98 8.47
C SER A 121 -14.49 -34.12 7.95
N GLY A 122 -14.20 -35.22 7.26
CA GLY A 122 -12.91 -35.42 6.59
C GLY A 122 -11.71 -35.47 7.54
N LYS A 123 -11.91 -35.86 8.80
CA LYS A 123 -10.81 -36.03 9.77
C LYS A 123 -9.85 -37.11 9.29
N ASN A 124 -8.59 -36.76 9.10
CA ASN A 124 -7.52 -37.67 8.70
C ASN A 124 -6.24 -37.34 9.49
N PHE A 125 -5.64 -38.34 10.12
CA PHE A 125 -4.33 -38.23 10.78
C PHE A 125 -3.27 -38.89 9.92
N ASP A 126 -2.25 -38.12 9.54
CA ASP A 126 -1.07 -38.61 8.85
C ASP A 126 0.08 -38.83 9.85
N ALA A 127 0.41 -40.10 10.08
CA ALA A 127 1.49 -40.49 10.98
C ALA A 127 2.89 -40.10 10.46
N GLY A 128 3.06 -39.96 9.14
CA GLY A 128 4.34 -39.60 8.53
C GLY A 128 4.73 -38.14 8.78
N THR A 129 3.73 -37.25 8.84
CA THR A 129 3.94 -35.82 9.15
C THR A 129 3.49 -35.43 10.56
N ASN A 130 2.98 -36.39 11.34
CA ASN A 130 2.34 -36.16 12.64
C ASN A 130 1.30 -35.03 12.60
N THR A 131 0.45 -35.02 11.57
CA THR A 131 -0.51 -33.93 11.32
C THR A 131 -1.92 -34.47 11.16
N THR A 132 -2.87 -33.89 11.89
CA THR A 132 -4.30 -34.12 11.67
C THR A 132 -4.90 -32.99 10.84
N ARG A 133 -5.72 -33.35 9.85
CA ARG A 133 -6.53 -32.43 9.05
C ARG A 133 -8.01 -32.77 9.18
N ALA A 134 -8.86 -31.76 9.12
CA ALA A 134 -10.32 -31.92 9.06
C ALA A 134 -10.95 -30.70 8.36
N THR A 135 -12.26 -30.77 8.10
CA THR A 135 -13.05 -29.65 7.58
C THR A 135 -14.21 -29.35 8.51
N LEU A 136 -14.34 -28.11 8.95
CA LEU A 136 -15.52 -27.59 9.63
C LEU A 136 -16.42 -26.88 8.61
N ASN A 137 -17.60 -27.42 8.36
CA ASN A 137 -18.61 -26.78 7.53
C ASN A 137 -19.46 -25.85 8.40
N PHE A 138 -19.13 -24.56 8.40
CA PHE A 138 -19.81 -23.52 9.16
C PHE A 138 -21.04 -23.01 8.38
N PRO A 139 -22.27 -23.11 8.92
CA PRO A 139 -23.48 -22.80 8.16
C PRO A 139 -23.81 -21.30 8.20
N ALA A 140 -24.56 -20.84 7.20
CA ALA A 140 -25.07 -19.47 7.17
C ALA A 140 -25.98 -19.19 8.38
N GLY A 141 -25.82 -18.01 8.99
CA GLY A 141 -26.59 -17.59 10.16
C GLY A 141 -26.17 -18.25 11.48
N ALA A 142 -25.12 -19.07 11.52
CA ALA A 142 -24.59 -19.58 12.78
C ALA A 142 -23.97 -18.46 13.62
N GLU A 143 -24.26 -18.50 14.92
CA GLU A 143 -23.79 -17.53 15.90
C GLU A 143 -22.35 -17.81 16.37
N ASN A 144 -22.07 -19.06 16.74
CA ASN A 144 -20.81 -19.42 17.41
C ASN A 144 -20.04 -20.49 16.62
N MET A 145 -18.72 -20.32 16.51
CA MET A 145 -17.79 -21.33 16.04
C MET A 145 -17.05 -21.94 17.24
N ILE A 146 -17.40 -23.18 17.59
CA ILE A 146 -16.85 -23.90 18.74
C ILE A 146 -16.36 -25.26 18.31
N VAL A 147 -15.09 -25.57 18.59
CA VAL A 147 -14.48 -26.87 18.30
C VAL A 147 -13.91 -27.48 19.59
N ASP A 148 -14.40 -28.65 19.93
CA ASP A 148 -13.93 -29.45 21.07
C ASP A 148 -12.88 -30.46 20.59
N PHE A 149 -11.72 -30.46 21.25
CA PHE A 149 -10.59 -31.36 21.03
C PHE A 149 -10.50 -32.33 22.21
N THR A 150 -10.81 -33.61 21.97
CA THR A 150 -10.77 -34.67 22.98
C THR A 150 -9.75 -35.76 22.64
N ASN A 151 -9.36 -36.56 23.62
CA ASN A 151 -8.33 -37.59 23.46
C ASN A 151 -7.01 -37.02 22.91
N THR A 152 -6.66 -35.81 23.33
CA THR A 152 -5.52 -35.04 22.81
C THR A 152 -4.17 -35.56 23.31
N GLY A 153 -4.14 -36.15 24.50
CA GLY A 153 -2.91 -36.55 25.20
C GLY A 153 -1.90 -35.42 25.41
N GLY A 154 -2.32 -34.14 25.29
CA GLY A 154 -1.42 -32.97 25.31
C GLY A 154 -0.53 -32.82 24.06
N ALA A 155 -0.80 -33.57 23.00
CA ALA A 155 0.04 -33.61 21.79
C ALA A 155 -0.37 -32.59 20.72
N VAL A 156 -1.52 -31.92 20.86
CA VAL A 156 -2.01 -30.95 19.88
C VAL A 156 -1.18 -29.68 19.91
N LYS A 157 -0.51 -29.38 18.79
CA LYS A 157 0.28 -28.15 18.57
C LYS A 157 -0.06 -27.54 17.21
N ASN A 158 0.34 -26.28 16.99
CA ASN A 158 0.23 -25.58 15.70
C ASN A 158 -1.17 -25.58 15.07
N LEU A 159 -2.23 -25.56 15.89
CA LEU A 159 -3.61 -25.51 15.43
C LEU A 159 -3.93 -24.25 14.62
N ARG A 160 -4.43 -24.46 13.41
CA ARG A 160 -5.00 -23.47 12.51
C ARG A 160 -6.42 -23.88 12.12
N ILE A 161 -7.29 -22.88 12.02
CA ILE A 161 -8.62 -23.02 11.40
C ILE A 161 -8.69 -21.95 10.31
N VAL A 162 -8.49 -22.36 9.06
CA VAL A 162 -8.31 -21.45 7.93
C VAL A 162 -9.64 -21.21 7.22
N ARG A 163 -9.92 -19.94 6.91
CA ARG A 163 -11.15 -19.52 6.22
C ARG A 163 -11.33 -20.18 4.84
N PRO A 164 -12.58 -20.35 4.37
CA PRO A 164 -12.86 -20.92 3.06
C PRO A 164 -12.14 -20.19 1.92
N GLY A 165 -11.64 -20.96 0.94
CA GLY A 165 -11.01 -20.42 -0.26
C GLY A 165 -9.55 -19.97 -0.10
N LEU A 166 -8.95 -20.12 1.08
CA LEU A 166 -7.54 -19.83 1.34
C LEU A 166 -6.73 -21.13 1.42
N ASP A 167 -5.44 -21.06 1.08
CA ASP A 167 -4.51 -22.19 1.21
C ASP A 167 -4.36 -22.56 2.70
N PRO A 168 -4.73 -23.78 3.12
CA PRO A 168 -4.63 -24.19 4.51
C PRO A 168 -3.18 -24.41 4.99
N ASP A 169 -2.24 -24.64 4.06
CA ASP A 169 -0.85 -24.93 4.37
C ASP A 169 -0.01 -23.66 4.48
N ALA A 170 -0.33 -22.68 3.65
CA ALA A 170 0.31 -21.37 3.64
C ALA A 170 -0.73 -20.22 3.56
N PRO A 171 -1.62 -20.09 4.55
CA PRO A 171 -2.60 -19.01 4.54
C PRO A 171 -1.87 -17.66 4.68
N PRO A 172 -2.33 -16.59 3.98
CA PRO A 172 -1.86 -15.24 4.27
C PRO A 172 -2.17 -14.87 5.73
N LEU A 173 -1.48 -13.89 6.30
CA LEU A 173 -1.80 -13.45 7.67
C LEU A 173 -3.23 -12.89 7.76
N LEU A 174 -3.57 -12.00 6.82
CA LEU A 174 -4.82 -11.26 6.77
C LEU A 174 -5.70 -11.75 5.63
N THR A 175 -7.02 -11.56 5.77
CA THR A 175 -7.96 -11.87 4.70
C THR A 175 -7.83 -10.89 3.53
N PRO A 176 -8.12 -11.31 2.28
CA PRO A 176 -8.13 -10.40 1.14
C PRO A 176 -9.11 -9.22 1.32
N ALA A 177 -10.28 -9.47 1.91
CA ALA A 177 -11.28 -8.44 2.17
C ALA A 177 -10.74 -7.37 3.15
N TRP A 178 -10.13 -7.80 4.25
CA TRP A 178 -9.51 -6.88 5.20
C TRP A 178 -8.34 -6.13 4.58
N THR A 179 -7.50 -6.82 3.80
CA THR A 179 -6.35 -6.21 3.09
C THR A 179 -6.81 -5.11 2.14
N SER A 180 -7.88 -5.35 1.37
CA SER A 180 -8.45 -4.35 0.47
C SER A 180 -9.07 -3.16 1.22
N HIS A 181 -9.64 -3.39 2.40
CA HIS A 181 -10.28 -2.34 3.18
C HIS A 181 -9.25 -1.49 3.93
N ALA A 182 -8.47 -2.10 4.83
CA ALA A 182 -7.49 -1.42 5.67
C ALA A 182 -6.30 -0.88 4.86
N GLY A 183 -6.03 -1.47 3.69
CA GLY A 183 -5.01 -1.02 2.76
C GLY A 183 -5.25 0.37 2.17
N ARG A 184 -6.36 1.07 2.47
CA ARG A 184 -6.60 2.46 2.02
C ARG A 184 -5.90 3.51 2.89
N PHE A 185 -5.58 3.18 4.14
CA PHE A 185 -4.99 4.11 5.10
C PHE A 185 -3.46 4.09 5.02
N SER A 186 -2.81 5.26 5.06
CA SER A 186 -1.35 5.35 5.00
C SER A 186 -0.67 4.92 6.31
N ILE A 187 -1.35 5.13 7.44
CA ILE A 187 -0.90 4.79 8.80
C ILE A 187 -1.95 3.94 9.50
N LEU A 188 -1.51 2.85 10.14
CA LEU A 188 -2.36 2.00 10.99
C LEU A 188 -1.88 2.05 12.43
N ARG A 189 -2.77 2.41 13.35
CA ARG A 189 -2.50 2.44 14.80
C ARG A 189 -2.99 1.17 15.47
N PHE A 190 -2.08 0.49 16.16
CA PHE A 190 -2.26 -0.85 16.73
C PHE A 190 -2.58 -0.83 18.24
N MET A 191 -3.06 0.31 18.75
CA MET A 191 -3.27 0.58 20.17
C MET A 191 -4.14 -0.51 20.85
N ASP A 192 -5.25 -0.90 20.23
CA ASP A 192 -6.13 -1.95 20.76
C ASP A 192 -5.57 -3.36 20.56
N TRP A 193 -4.82 -3.59 19.47
CA TRP A 193 -4.19 -4.89 19.23
C TRP A 193 -3.21 -5.23 20.33
N THR A 194 -2.46 -4.25 20.83
CA THR A 194 -1.49 -4.46 21.92
C THR A 194 -2.11 -4.28 23.29
N ARG A 195 -3.44 -4.09 23.36
CA ARG A 195 -4.20 -3.77 24.57
C ARG A 195 -3.49 -2.71 25.39
N THR A 196 -3.08 -1.63 24.73
CA THR A 196 -2.27 -0.57 25.34
C THR A 196 -2.86 -0.11 26.67
N ASN A 197 -4.16 0.11 26.66
CA ASN A 197 -4.97 0.28 27.86
C ASN A 197 -5.11 -1.08 28.56
N GLY A 198 -4.14 -1.40 29.42
CA GLY A 198 -4.15 -2.62 30.23
C GLY A 198 -2.96 -3.54 30.10
N ASN A 199 -2.02 -3.21 29.22
CA ASN A 199 -0.77 -3.93 29.13
C ASN A 199 0.10 -3.67 30.38
N ARG A 200 0.44 -4.75 31.10
CA ARG A 200 1.23 -4.73 32.34
C ARG A 200 2.67 -5.23 32.16
N HIS A 201 3.14 -5.36 30.91
CA HIS A 201 4.47 -5.86 30.63
C HIS A 201 5.53 -4.83 31.09
N VAL A 202 6.54 -5.30 31.82
CA VAL A 202 7.65 -4.49 32.36
C VAL A 202 8.96 -4.84 31.67
N ALA A 203 9.35 -6.11 31.69
CA ALA A 203 10.56 -6.64 31.08
C ALA A 203 10.26 -7.37 29.77
N TRP A 204 11.23 -7.50 28.87
CA TRP A 204 10.99 -8.12 27.55
C TRP A 204 10.42 -9.54 27.65
N ALA A 205 10.80 -10.28 28.70
CA ALA A 205 10.30 -11.62 28.98
C ALA A 205 8.77 -11.69 29.26
N ASP A 206 8.16 -10.57 29.66
CA ASP A 206 6.73 -10.47 29.95
C ASP A 206 5.89 -10.47 28.68
N ARG A 207 6.46 -10.06 27.53
CA ARG A 207 5.72 -9.91 26.27
C ARG A 207 4.99 -11.19 25.86
N THR A 208 3.90 -11.01 25.11
CA THR A 208 3.26 -12.09 24.37
C THR A 208 4.22 -12.58 23.27
N THR A 209 4.55 -13.87 23.28
CA THR A 209 5.41 -14.52 22.26
C THR A 209 4.58 -15.43 21.35
N PRO A 210 5.10 -15.82 20.15
CA PRO A 210 4.52 -16.86 19.28
C PRO A 210 4.06 -18.12 20.03
N GLU A 211 4.80 -18.51 21.05
CA GLU A 211 4.51 -19.65 21.91
C GLU A 211 3.36 -19.33 22.86
N LYS A 212 3.37 -18.16 23.52
CA LYS A 212 2.31 -17.72 24.46
C LYS A 212 1.01 -17.23 23.80
N LEU A 213 0.86 -17.37 22.47
CA LEU A 213 -0.19 -16.80 21.60
C LEU A 213 -1.62 -16.90 22.16
N ARG A 214 -1.91 -17.82 23.08
CA ARG A 214 -3.27 -18.19 23.49
C ARG A 214 -3.47 -18.30 25.01
N THR A 215 -2.58 -17.69 25.81
CA THR A 215 -2.72 -17.58 27.28
C THR A 215 -3.09 -16.18 27.76
N GLU A 216 -2.75 -15.14 26.99
CA GLU A 216 -3.12 -13.74 27.27
C GLU A 216 -4.18 -13.31 26.27
N ALA A 217 -5.42 -13.12 26.72
CA ALA A 217 -6.50 -12.72 25.83
C ALA A 217 -6.24 -11.28 25.35
N TRP A 218 -6.44 -11.09 24.05
CA TRP A 218 -6.56 -9.78 23.41
C TRP A 218 -5.27 -8.96 23.25
N ILE A 219 -4.08 -9.54 23.48
CA ILE A 219 -2.78 -8.88 23.20
C ILE A 219 -2.10 -9.57 22.01
N ALA A 220 -2.05 -8.89 20.87
CA ALA A 220 -1.29 -9.27 19.71
C ALA A 220 0.22 -9.25 19.99
N GLN A 221 0.93 -10.18 19.38
CA GLN A 221 2.39 -10.18 19.36
C GLN A 221 2.92 -9.01 18.54
N TRP A 222 4.04 -8.42 18.97
CA TRP A 222 4.74 -7.41 18.18
C TRP A 222 5.12 -7.91 16.78
N GLU A 223 5.48 -9.18 16.64
CA GLU A 223 5.73 -9.82 15.35
C GLU A 223 4.48 -9.78 14.46
N THR A 224 3.28 -10.03 15.00
CA THR A 224 2.02 -9.97 14.24
C THR A 224 1.65 -8.53 13.87
N VAL A 225 1.91 -7.56 14.75
CA VAL A 225 1.73 -6.13 14.46
C VAL A 225 2.61 -5.70 13.28
N ILE A 226 3.90 -6.05 13.30
CA ILE A 226 4.85 -5.71 12.24
C ILE A 226 4.49 -6.45 10.94
N ASP A 227 4.13 -7.73 11.01
CA ASP A 227 3.75 -8.51 9.83
C ASP A 227 2.47 -7.99 9.19
N ALA A 228 1.49 -7.51 9.98
CA ALA A 228 0.28 -6.89 9.46
C ALA A 228 0.61 -5.59 8.71
N ALA A 229 1.46 -4.73 9.29
CA ALA A 229 1.94 -3.51 8.63
C ALA A 229 2.67 -3.82 7.31
N ASN A 230 3.55 -4.83 7.32
CA ASN A 230 4.26 -5.30 6.13
C ASN A 230 3.32 -5.87 5.07
N ALA A 231 2.34 -6.69 5.47
CA ALA A 231 1.37 -7.30 4.55
C ALA A 231 0.48 -6.25 3.87
N LEU A 232 0.14 -5.17 4.58
CA LEU A 232 -0.66 -4.06 4.06
C LEU A 232 0.19 -3.01 3.33
N GLY A 233 1.51 -3.01 3.54
CA GLY A 233 2.43 -2.00 3.02
C GLY A 233 2.22 -0.62 3.62
N ARG A 234 1.85 -0.53 4.91
CA ARG A 234 1.45 0.72 5.60
C ARG A 234 2.30 1.00 6.84
N ASP A 235 2.46 2.28 7.17
CA ASP A 235 3.21 2.71 8.35
C ASP A 235 2.52 2.19 9.63
N ALA A 236 3.31 1.81 10.63
CA ALA A 236 2.81 1.26 11.88
C ALA A 236 2.88 2.30 13.00
N TRP A 237 1.77 2.59 13.67
CA TRP A 237 1.75 3.37 14.90
C TRP A 237 1.56 2.46 16.11
N ILE A 238 2.55 2.47 16.99
CA ILE A 238 2.61 1.63 18.18
C ILE A 238 2.68 2.47 19.45
N ASN A 239 2.12 1.91 20.53
CA ASN A 239 2.17 2.51 21.86
C ASN A 239 3.08 1.66 22.75
N ILE A 240 4.06 2.29 23.39
CA ILE A 240 4.94 1.65 24.35
C ILE A 240 4.17 1.41 25.65
N PRO A 241 4.16 0.18 26.21
CA PRO A 241 3.54 -0.08 27.50
C PRO A 241 4.11 0.85 28.58
N VAL A 242 3.24 1.41 29.42
CA VAL A 242 3.62 2.48 30.37
C VAL A 242 4.72 2.03 31.34
N GLN A 243 4.67 0.77 31.78
CA GLN A 243 5.61 0.20 32.73
C GLN A 243 6.86 -0.43 32.08
N ALA A 244 6.98 -0.41 30.75
CA ALA A 244 8.10 -1.01 30.05
C ALA A 244 9.43 -0.37 30.46
N ASN A 245 10.35 -1.20 30.93
CA ASN A 245 11.72 -0.80 31.23
C ASN A 245 12.55 -0.60 29.94
N ASP A 246 13.76 -0.06 30.06
CA ASP A 246 14.60 0.25 28.89
C ASP A 246 15.03 -0.99 28.12
N GLU A 247 15.12 -2.15 28.78
CA GLU A 247 15.42 -3.44 28.15
C GLU A 247 14.28 -3.89 27.21
N TYR A 248 13.03 -3.76 27.67
CA TYR A 248 11.85 -4.00 26.84
C TYR A 248 11.84 -3.07 25.62
N VAL A 249 12.03 -1.76 25.83
CA VAL A 249 11.98 -0.76 24.74
C VAL A 249 13.12 -1.00 23.74
N THR A 250 14.32 -1.35 24.20
CA THR A 250 15.47 -1.66 23.35
C THR A 250 15.22 -2.89 22.48
N ASN A 251 14.67 -3.95 23.06
CA ASN A 251 14.36 -5.18 22.34
C ASN A 251 13.18 -4.98 21.36
N LEU A 252 12.17 -4.20 21.73
CA LEU A 252 11.08 -3.82 20.82
C LEU A 252 11.62 -3.00 19.64
N ALA A 253 12.43 -1.97 19.89
CA ALA A 253 13.04 -1.16 18.85
C ALA A 253 13.89 -2.03 17.89
N THR A 254 14.60 -3.01 18.42
CA THR A 254 15.41 -3.96 17.65
C THR A 254 14.53 -4.86 16.78
N LEU A 255 13.47 -5.43 17.34
CA LEU A 255 12.52 -6.27 16.61
C LEU A 255 11.87 -5.49 15.45
N VAL A 256 11.41 -4.26 15.69
CA VAL A 256 10.81 -3.42 14.65
C VAL A 256 11.84 -3.09 13.56
N ARG A 257 13.09 -2.76 13.92
CA ARG A 257 14.16 -2.46 12.95
C ARG A 257 14.42 -3.63 12.00
N ASP A 258 14.50 -4.82 12.56
CA ASP A 258 14.96 -6.00 11.83
C ASP A 258 13.84 -6.63 10.99
N ARG A 259 12.57 -6.36 11.33
CA ARG A 259 11.41 -6.99 10.70
C ARG A 259 10.53 -6.05 9.87
N LEU A 260 10.46 -4.75 10.18
CA LEU A 260 9.62 -3.80 9.44
C LEU A 260 10.22 -3.52 8.05
N ALA A 261 9.38 -3.56 7.02
CA ALA A 261 9.80 -3.34 5.63
C ALA A 261 10.54 -2.00 5.47
N PRO A 262 11.62 -1.94 4.66
CA PRO A 262 12.56 -0.81 4.66
C PRO A 262 11.97 0.51 4.17
N ASN A 263 10.85 0.47 3.45
CA ASN A 263 10.12 1.64 2.96
C ASN A 263 9.04 2.16 3.93
N LEU A 264 8.79 1.47 5.05
CA LEU A 264 7.78 1.84 6.04
C LEU A 264 8.40 2.55 7.25
N ALA A 265 7.62 3.43 7.87
CA ALA A 265 7.95 4.10 9.12
C ALA A 265 7.17 3.50 10.31
N VAL A 266 7.72 3.71 11.50
CA VAL A 266 7.07 3.42 12.78
C VAL A 266 6.83 4.71 13.55
N TYR A 267 5.58 4.96 13.94
CA TYR A 267 5.19 6.00 14.89
C TYR A 267 5.22 5.42 16.29
N VAL A 268 5.89 6.10 17.22
CA VAL A 268 6.13 5.62 18.58
C VAL A 268 5.52 6.58 19.58
N GLU A 269 4.51 6.13 20.30
CA GLU A 269 3.82 6.88 21.35
C GLU A 269 4.09 6.24 22.71
N TYR A 270 4.25 7.03 23.77
CA TYR A 270 4.39 6.50 25.13
C TYR A 270 3.03 6.43 25.83
N GLY A 271 2.53 5.21 26.06
CA GLY A 271 1.17 4.99 26.57
C GLY A 271 0.09 5.40 25.58
N ASN A 272 -1.14 5.60 26.07
CA ASN A 272 -2.28 6.15 25.34
C ASN A 272 -2.99 7.14 26.26
N GLU A 273 -3.27 8.35 25.78
CA GLU A 273 -4.02 9.40 26.50
C GLU A 273 -3.69 9.52 27.99
N LEU A 274 -2.40 9.62 28.35
CA LEU A 274 -1.98 9.69 29.76
C LEU A 274 -2.47 10.94 30.52
N TRP A 275 -3.23 11.80 29.84
CA TRP A 275 -3.97 12.94 30.37
C TRP A 275 -5.44 12.62 30.74
N ASN A 276 -6.02 11.54 30.23
CA ASN A 276 -7.42 11.19 30.39
C ASN A 276 -7.63 10.35 31.67
N PHE A 277 -8.10 11.01 32.74
CA PHE A 277 -8.33 10.40 34.05
C PHE A 277 -9.46 9.36 34.09
N SER A 278 -10.29 9.27 33.04
CA SER A 278 -11.51 8.45 33.01
C SER A 278 -11.32 7.07 32.37
N ILE A 279 -10.21 6.81 31.66
CA ILE A 279 -9.93 5.49 31.04
C ILE A 279 -9.47 4.51 32.14
N ARG A 280 -10.44 3.95 32.86
CA ARG A 280 -10.26 3.21 34.13
C ARG A 280 -10.03 1.70 34.01
N ASP A 281 -9.98 1.13 32.81
CA ASP A 281 -10.18 -0.32 32.61
C ASP A 281 -8.98 -1.22 32.92
N VAL A 282 -8.05 -0.75 33.77
CA VAL A 282 -6.96 -1.55 34.35
C VAL A 282 -6.41 -0.88 35.61
N ASP A 283 -7.07 -1.15 36.73
CA ASP A 283 -6.63 -0.93 38.12
C ASP A 283 -5.13 -1.22 38.35
N LEU A 284 -4.28 -0.20 38.20
CA LEU A 284 -2.91 -0.15 38.74
C LEU A 284 -2.96 0.76 39.97
N ASP A 285 -3.07 0.12 41.13
CA ASP A 285 -2.74 0.69 42.44
C ASP A 285 -3.64 1.79 42.97
N ASN A 286 -4.97 1.58 42.99
CA ASN A 286 -5.79 2.29 43.98
C ASN A 286 -5.63 1.68 45.38
N ALA A 287 -4.50 1.97 46.02
CA ALA A 287 -4.44 1.99 47.48
C ALA A 287 -4.47 3.42 48.05
N ALA A 288 -4.15 4.47 47.26
CA ALA A 288 -4.05 5.85 47.76
C ALA A 288 -4.27 6.94 46.67
N GLY A 289 -5.29 6.77 45.82
CA GLY A 289 -5.45 7.52 44.57
C GLY A 289 -5.51 9.06 44.61
N ASP A 290 -4.59 9.68 43.85
CA ASP A 290 -4.63 11.12 43.47
C ASP A 290 -4.47 11.39 41.94
N PHE A 291 -3.93 10.47 41.11
CA PHE A 291 -3.69 10.64 39.64
C PHE A 291 -3.58 9.29 38.88
N PHE A 292 -3.81 9.26 37.55
CA PHE A 292 -3.79 8.04 36.69
C PHE A 292 -2.36 7.53 36.38
N ASN A 293 -2.16 6.20 36.34
CA ASN A 293 -0.82 5.59 36.48
C ASN A 293 -0.06 6.12 37.70
N GLY A 294 -0.82 6.54 38.73
CA GLY A 294 -0.31 7.22 39.90
C GLY A 294 0.84 6.47 40.54
N ALA A 295 0.84 5.15 40.63
CA ALA A 295 1.99 4.43 41.19
C ALA A 295 3.26 4.48 40.33
N THR A 296 3.17 4.32 39.00
CA THR A 296 4.35 4.44 38.12
C THR A 296 4.84 5.88 38.03
N VAL A 297 3.92 6.83 37.82
CA VAL A 297 4.23 8.27 37.80
C VAL A 297 4.72 8.73 39.17
N ASN A 298 4.13 8.26 40.29
CA ASN A 298 4.59 8.58 41.64
C ASN A 298 5.92 7.89 41.97
N ALA A 299 6.18 6.67 41.51
CA ALA A 299 7.48 6.02 41.68
C ALA A 299 8.56 6.80 40.93
N ASP A 300 8.28 7.17 39.68
CA ASP A 300 9.13 8.02 38.85
C ASP A 300 9.34 9.41 39.47
N LEU A 301 8.28 10.04 40.01
CA LEU A 301 8.33 11.35 40.67
C LEU A 301 9.00 11.28 42.05
N ALA A 302 8.90 10.15 42.76
CA ALA A 302 9.52 9.90 44.06
C ALA A 302 11.03 9.66 43.92
N GLU A 303 11.47 9.04 42.83
CA GLU A 303 12.88 8.86 42.50
C GLU A 303 13.50 10.18 41.98
N ALA A 304 12.74 11.03 41.28
CA ALA A 304 13.23 12.19 40.55
C ALA A 304 12.76 13.58 41.05
N SER A 305 12.52 13.73 42.36
CA SER A 305 12.41 15.06 42.99
C SER A 305 13.69 15.62 43.68
N PRO A 306 14.94 15.33 43.25
CA PRO A 306 16.08 16.09 43.71
C PRO A 306 16.08 17.51 43.08
N PRO A 307 16.76 18.49 43.70
CA PRO A 307 16.74 19.89 43.26
C PRO A 307 17.25 20.16 41.82
N ASP A 308 17.92 19.19 41.20
CA ASP A 308 18.53 19.23 39.87
C ASP A 308 17.74 18.49 38.78
N SER A 309 16.51 18.04 39.08
CA SER A 309 15.64 17.35 38.13
C SER A 309 15.25 18.25 36.93
N PRO A 310 15.35 17.76 35.68
CA PRO A 310 14.93 18.53 34.50
C PRO A 310 13.43 18.83 34.50
N LEU A 311 12.62 18.13 35.30
CA LEU A 311 11.19 18.39 35.42
C LEU A 311 10.87 19.73 36.10
N ARG A 312 11.81 20.28 36.90
CA ARG A 312 11.64 21.51 37.70
C ARG A 312 12.54 22.65 37.21
N PHE A 313 12.86 22.67 35.93
CA PHE A 313 13.77 23.66 35.33
C PHE A 313 13.36 25.12 35.57
N ASP A 314 12.07 25.38 35.81
CA ASP A 314 11.48 26.69 36.12
C ASP A 314 11.02 26.83 37.58
N GLY A 315 11.40 25.89 38.47
CA GLY A 315 11.01 25.89 39.88
C GLY A 315 9.60 25.36 40.16
N GLU A 316 8.89 24.83 39.16
CA GLU A 316 7.58 24.23 39.32
C GLU A 316 7.60 23.04 40.30
N GLY A 317 6.56 22.94 41.14
CA GLY A 317 6.41 21.93 42.18
C GLY A 317 5.08 21.18 42.17
N ASP A 318 4.10 21.61 41.37
CA ASP A 318 2.82 20.95 41.25
C ASP A 318 2.94 19.57 40.58
N LYS A 319 2.46 18.54 41.28
CA LYS A 319 2.62 17.14 40.84
C LYS A 319 1.91 16.83 39.52
N PHE A 320 0.81 17.52 39.20
CA PHE A 320 0.08 17.29 37.95
C PHE A 320 0.87 17.84 36.76
N ILE A 321 1.45 19.04 36.92
CA ILE A 321 2.32 19.64 35.90
C ILE A 321 3.56 18.77 35.68
N LEU A 322 4.22 18.34 36.76
CA LEU A 322 5.39 17.46 36.67
C LEU A 322 5.04 16.10 36.05
N GLY A 323 3.82 15.60 36.25
CA GLY A 323 3.30 14.39 35.60
C GLY A 323 3.27 14.51 34.07
N PHE A 324 2.70 15.59 33.52
CA PHE A 324 2.69 15.84 32.07
C PHE A 324 4.10 15.98 31.51
N ARG A 325 4.99 16.66 32.24
CA ARG A 325 6.41 16.71 31.87
C ARG A 325 7.03 15.31 31.87
N ARG A 326 6.78 14.46 32.88
CA ARG A 326 7.35 13.09 32.93
C ARG A 326 6.96 12.24 31.73
N VAL A 327 5.78 12.44 31.13
CA VAL A 327 5.38 11.79 29.87
C VAL A 327 6.34 12.16 28.73
N ALA A 328 6.61 13.47 28.55
CA ALA A 328 7.56 13.94 27.56
C ALA A 328 9.01 13.52 27.84
N LEU A 329 9.42 13.47 29.11
CA LEU A 329 10.73 12.95 29.51
C LEU A 329 10.87 11.48 29.08
N ARG A 330 9.86 10.65 29.35
CA ARG A 330 9.90 9.24 28.98
C ARG A 330 9.95 9.06 27.48
N LEU A 331 9.12 9.80 26.75
CA LEU A 331 9.12 9.76 25.29
C LEU A 331 10.48 10.18 24.73
N ALA A 332 11.14 11.18 25.30
CA ALA A 332 12.50 11.57 24.91
C ALA A 332 13.51 10.43 25.13
N GLN A 333 13.43 9.73 26.26
CA GLN A 333 14.26 8.54 26.53
C GLN A 333 13.97 7.39 25.55
N VAL A 334 12.69 7.11 25.27
CA VAL A 334 12.28 6.13 24.25
C VAL A 334 12.84 6.52 22.88
N SER A 335 12.73 7.80 22.50
CA SER A 335 13.31 8.33 21.26
C SER A 335 14.83 8.10 21.21
N ASP A 336 15.55 8.32 22.31
CA ASP A 336 16.99 8.08 22.41
C ASP A 336 17.35 6.59 22.30
N ILE A 337 16.54 5.68 22.87
CA ILE A 337 16.72 4.22 22.72
C ILE A 337 16.52 3.81 21.26
N PHE A 338 15.44 4.25 20.62
CA PHE A 338 15.23 3.98 19.19
C PHE A 338 16.36 4.57 18.34
N LYS A 339 16.84 5.76 18.67
CA LYS A 339 17.98 6.41 18.01
C LYS A 339 19.26 5.59 18.13
N ALA A 340 19.51 4.99 19.29
CA ALA A 340 20.67 4.11 19.50
C ALA A 340 20.57 2.83 18.65
N VAL A 341 19.37 2.27 18.50
CA VAL A 341 19.13 1.03 17.75
C VAL A 341 19.10 1.24 16.23
N TRP A 342 18.48 2.32 15.76
CA TRP A 342 18.24 2.61 14.33
C TRP A 342 19.25 3.59 13.71
N GLY A 343 19.97 4.33 14.55
CA GLY A 343 20.87 5.39 14.14
C GLY A 343 20.17 6.77 14.06
N PRO A 344 20.93 7.87 14.24
CA PRO A 344 20.38 9.24 14.24
C PRO A 344 19.59 9.64 12.99
N ALA A 345 19.98 9.14 11.82
CA ALA A 345 19.34 9.49 10.54
C ALA A 345 17.92 8.90 10.40
N ALA A 346 17.57 7.89 11.20
CA ALA A 346 16.25 7.27 11.18
C ALA A 346 15.21 8.07 11.99
N ILE A 347 15.63 8.91 12.94
CA ILE A 347 14.72 9.70 13.76
C ILE A 347 14.06 10.78 12.90
N ASN A 348 12.74 10.91 13.06
CA ASN A 348 11.85 11.79 12.30
C ASN A 348 11.79 11.51 10.79
N THR A 349 12.38 10.39 10.33
CA THR A 349 12.26 9.90 8.96
C THR A 349 11.52 8.56 8.94
N ARG A 350 12.10 7.53 9.56
CA ARG A 350 11.53 6.18 9.71
C ARG A 350 11.04 5.86 11.11
N VAL A 351 11.63 6.44 12.15
CA VAL A 351 11.13 6.39 13.53
C VAL A 351 10.54 7.75 13.85
N ARG A 352 9.25 7.82 14.16
CA ARG A 352 8.51 9.06 14.36
C ARG A 352 7.91 9.09 15.78
N PRO A 353 8.66 9.54 16.80
CA PRO A 353 8.11 9.67 18.15
C PRO A 353 7.00 10.73 18.19
N VAL A 354 5.89 10.44 18.86
CA VAL A 354 4.72 11.32 18.95
C VAL A 354 4.38 11.62 20.40
N LEU A 355 4.32 12.92 20.73
CA LEU A 355 3.91 13.39 22.05
C LEU A 355 2.38 13.55 22.09
N ALA A 356 1.72 12.61 22.77
CA ALA A 356 0.27 12.62 22.95
C ALA A 356 -0.19 13.72 23.93
N GLY A 357 -1.31 14.37 23.59
CA GLY A 357 -2.03 15.29 24.45
C GLY A 357 -3.52 15.37 24.07
N GLN A 358 -4.18 16.49 24.33
CA GLN A 358 -5.63 16.64 24.15
C GLN A 358 -5.94 17.85 23.28
N MET A 359 -6.78 17.69 22.24
CA MET A 359 -7.07 18.83 21.37
C MET A 359 -7.84 19.95 22.06
N ALA A 360 -8.73 19.61 22.99
CA ALA A 360 -9.48 20.58 23.79
C ALA A 360 -8.63 21.26 24.88
N ASN A 361 -7.41 20.78 25.15
CA ASN A 361 -6.55 21.34 26.19
C ASN A 361 -5.06 21.30 25.77
N SER A 362 -4.63 22.40 25.17
CA SER A 362 -3.24 22.57 24.72
C SER A 362 -2.19 22.61 25.83
N PHE A 363 -2.59 22.78 27.10
CA PHE A 363 -1.66 22.84 28.23
C PHE A 363 -0.82 21.55 28.34
N ILE A 364 -1.42 20.39 28.05
CA ILE A 364 -0.78 19.08 28.20
C ILE A 364 0.47 18.97 27.30
N VAL A 365 0.34 19.29 26.01
CA VAL A 365 1.48 19.24 25.08
C VAL A 365 2.43 20.43 25.28
N SER A 366 1.92 21.58 25.75
CA SER A 366 2.75 22.75 26.06
C SER A 366 3.81 22.43 27.11
N GLU A 367 3.41 21.81 28.23
CA GLU A 367 4.33 21.44 29.30
C GLU A 367 5.35 20.38 28.85
N GLY A 368 4.93 19.42 28.03
CA GLY A 368 5.84 18.44 27.44
C GLY A 368 6.86 19.05 26.47
N LEU A 369 6.44 20.00 25.63
CA LEU A 369 7.33 20.73 24.72
C LEU A 369 8.33 21.61 25.48
N ARG A 370 7.86 22.34 26.50
CA ARG A 370 8.73 23.17 27.36
C ARG A 370 9.76 22.34 28.10
N LEU A 371 9.38 21.15 28.59
CA LEU A 371 10.35 20.25 29.19
C LEU A 371 11.46 19.87 28.21
N ILE A 372 11.12 19.53 26.97
CA ILE A 372 12.13 19.14 25.98
C ILE A 372 13.04 20.33 25.65
N ASP A 373 12.45 21.50 25.37
CA ASP A 373 13.18 22.72 24.97
C ASP A 373 14.00 23.32 26.11
N GLU A 374 13.36 23.62 27.24
CA GLU A 374 13.95 24.34 28.36
C GLU A 374 14.56 23.38 29.39
N GLY A 375 13.84 22.32 29.77
CA GLY A 375 14.26 21.40 30.83
C GLY A 375 15.40 20.46 30.42
N LEU A 376 15.39 19.97 29.18
CA LEU A 376 16.45 19.13 28.62
C LEU A 376 17.44 19.93 27.76
N GLY A 377 17.15 21.19 27.43
CA GLY A 377 17.97 22.01 26.55
C GLY A 377 18.05 21.48 25.11
N ARG A 378 17.01 20.78 24.64
CA ARG A 378 16.98 20.11 23.33
C ARG A 378 15.86 20.69 22.47
N LYS A 379 16.14 20.98 21.20
CA LYS A 379 15.07 21.40 20.28
C LYS A 379 14.06 20.25 20.08
N PRO A 380 12.74 20.49 20.27
CA PRO A 380 11.76 19.41 20.17
C PRO A 380 11.73 18.68 18.83
N ASP A 381 11.96 19.35 17.70
CA ASP A 381 12.07 18.75 16.36
C ASP A 381 13.25 17.78 16.16
N THR A 382 14.16 17.70 17.14
CA THR A 382 15.25 16.70 17.17
C THR A 382 14.93 15.48 18.02
N VAL A 383 13.80 15.50 18.73
CA VAL A 383 13.37 14.48 19.70
C VAL A 383 12.08 13.81 19.27
N ILE A 384 11.10 14.60 18.83
CA ILE A 384 9.77 14.14 18.43
C ILE A 384 9.45 14.58 17.00
N TYR A 385 8.61 13.81 16.33
CA TYR A 385 8.10 14.10 14.99
C TYR A 385 6.85 14.99 15.06
N ALA A 386 5.97 14.71 16.02
CA ALA A 386 4.67 15.37 16.14
C ALA A 386 4.21 15.51 17.59
N ILE A 387 3.34 16.50 17.81
CA ILE A 387 2.38 16.52 18.92
C ILE A 387 1.03 15.99 18.41
N SER A 388 0.20 15.46 19.29
CA SER A 388 -1.07 14.86 18.89
C SER A 388 -2.21 15.08 19.88
N GLY A 389 -3.45 14.90 19.39
CA GLY A 389 -4.68 15.02 20.17
C GLY A 389 -5.88 14.40 19.45
N ALA A 390 -6.90 13.95 20.18
CA ALA A 390 -8.17 13.51 19.60
C ALA A 390 -9.15 14.68 19.40
N PRO A 391 -9.59 14.98 18.17
CA PRO A 391 -10.64 15.94 17.88
C PRO A 391 -11.97 15.18 17.72
N TYR A 392 -12.61 14.79 18.81
CA TYR A 392 -13.97 14.23 18.71
C TYR A 392 -14.99 15.34 18.50
N VAL A 393 -15.96 15.08 17.61
CA VAL A 393 -17.12 15.95 17.42
C VAL A 393 -18.35 15.29 18.03
N PHE A 394 -18.97 16.02 18.96
CA PHE A 394 -20.21 15.64 19.63
C PHE A 394 -21.40 16.33 18.97
N PRO A 395 -22.63 15.79 19.03
CA PRO A 395 -23.84 16.45 18.56
C PRO A 395 -24.16 17.70 19.42
N ALA A 396 -23.60 18.85 19.06
CA ALA A 396 -23.49 20.06 19.89
C ALA A 396 -24.75 20.96 19.95
N ALA A 397 -25.96 20.39 19.92
CA ALA A 397 -27.17 21.19 20.15
C ALA A 397 -27.43 21.52 21.65
N ILE A 398 -26.51 21.23 22.58
CA ILE A 398 -26.65 21.60 24.01
C ILE A 398 -25.30 22.07 24.59
N PRO A 399 -25.24 23.23 25.28
CA PRO A 399 -23.99 23.87 25.72
C PRO A 399 -23.22 23.19 26.86
N ASP A 400 -23.46 21.92 27.17
CA ASP A 400 -22.84 21.23 28.31
C ASP A 400 -22.73 19.72 28.00
N GLY A 401 -21.63 19.28 27.37
CA GLY A 401 -20.96 17.96 27.42
C GLY A 401 -21.71 16.60 27.38
N GLU A 402 -23.03 16.58 27.50
CA GLU A 402 -23.91 15.42 27.76
C GLU A 402 -25.15 15.45 26.84
N ALA A 403 -25.05 16.21 25.74
CA ALA A 403 -26.19 16.59 24.91
C ALA A 403 -26.89 15.40 24.23
N ASP A 404 -26.10 14.42 23.79
CA ASP A 404 -26.57 13.25 23.07
C ASP A 404 -27.19 12.18 23.99
N GLU A 405 -27.04 12.36 25.31
CA GLU A 405 -27.76 11.63 26.35
C GLU A 405 -29.13 12.23 26.70
N VAL A 406 -29.53 13.35 26.11
CA VAL A 406 -30.89 13.88 26.33
C VAL A 406 -31.93 12.91 25.76
N PRO A 407 -32.85 12.35 26.56
CA PRO A 407 -33.81 11.37 26.05
C PRO A 407 -34.73 11.96 24.98
N GLY A 408 -34.98 11.19 23.91
CA GLY A 408 -35.95 11.53 22.88
C GLY A 408 -35.39 12.32 21.68
N LEU A 409 -34.07 12.42 21.54
CA LEU A 409 -33.47 13.04 20.36
C LEU A 409 -33.81 12.26 19.09
N THR A 410 -34.22 13.01 18.06
CA THR A 410 -34.45 12.47 16.72
C THR A 410 -33.14 12.34 15.95
N LYS A 411 -33.15 11.48 14.91
CA LYS A 411 -32.06 11.35 13.95
C LYS A 411 -31.61 12.71 13.38
N ASP A 412 -32.57 13.56 13.01
CA ASP A 412 -32.27 14.84 12.37
C ASP A 412 -31.60 15.82 13.34
N GLN A 413 -32.05 15.88 14.60
CA GLN A 413 -31.39 16.69 15.63
C GLN A 413 -29.95 16.25 15.90
N ILE A 414 -29.67 14.94 15.84
CA ILE A 414 -28.30 14.41 15.99
C ILE A 414 -27.43 14.85 14.79
N LEU A 415 -27.95 14.76 13.56
CA LEU A 415 -27.22 15.16 12.36
C LEU A 415 -26.95 16.67 12.33
N ASP A 416 -27.94 17.47 12.68
CA ASP A 416 -27.81 18.93 12.78
C ASP A 416 -26.79 19.30 13.88
N GLY A 417 -26.80 18.60 15.01
CA GLY A 417 -25.83 18.77 16.09
C GLY A 417 -24.40 18.42 15.68
N LEU A 418 -24.20 17.33 14.92
CA LEU A 418 -22.88 16.96 14.40
C LEU A 418 -22.38 17.98 13.38
N ALA A 419 -23.24 18.39 12.44
CA ALA A 419 -22.89 19.42 11.46
C ALA A 419 -22.54 20.75 12.13
N ALA A 420 -23.31 21.16 13.15
CA ALA A 420 -23.03 22.33 13.96
C ALA A 420 -21.71 22.18 14.72
N GLY A 421 -21.42 21.00 15.29
CA GLY A 421 -20.15 20.73 15.96
C GLY A 421 -18.94 20.89 15.03
N VAL A 422 -19.01 20.38 13.81
CA VAL A 422 -17.97 20.58 12.78
C VAL A 422 -17.85 22.07 12.38
N ALA A 423 -18.98 22.75 12.22
CA ALA A 423 -19.00 24.18 11.86
C ALA A 423 -18.54 25.10 13.01
N ASN A 424 -18.73 24.69 14.27
CA ASN A 424 -18.40 25.44 15.48
C ASN A 424 -17.04 25.07 16.08
N ALA A 425 -16.40 23.98 15.65
CA ALA A 425 -15.02 23.67 16.02
C ALA A 425 -14.06 24.87 15.83
N PRO A 426 -14.23 25.74 14.80
CA PRO A 426 -13.51 27.01 14.66
C PRO A 426 -13.92 28.15 15.62
N ASN A 427 -14.86 27.97 16.54
CA ASN A 427 -15.31 29.01 17.47
C ASN A 427 -15.15 28.59 18.94
N GLU A 428 -15.58 27.38 19.31
CA GLU A 428 -15.51 26.91 20.72
C GLU A 428 -14.11 26.39 21.09
N ASN A 429 -13.46 25.65 20.19
CA ASN A 429 -12.11 25.10 20.39
C ASN A 429 -11.03 25.73 19.49
N ALA A 430 -11.39 26.70 18.63
CA ALA A 430 -10.42 27.31 17.70
C ALA A 430 -9.19 27.86 18.38
N TYR A 431 -9.33 28.44 19.57
CA TYR A 431 -8.18 28.92 20.33
C TYR A 431 -7.19 27.78 20.62
N GLN A 432 -7.69 26.59 20.95
CA GLN A 432 -6.86 25.42 21.21
C GLN A 432 -6.20 24.89 19.93
N TYR A 433 -6.94 24.78 18.82
CA TYR A 433 -6.39 24.37 17.53
C TYR A 433 -5.33 25.36 17.02
N LEU A 434 -5.62 26.65 17.12
CA LEU A 434 -4.68 27.74 16.82
C LEU A 434 -3.42 27.66 17.70
N THR A 435 -3.57 27.29 18.97
CA THR A 435 -2.44 27.12 19.89
C THR A 435 -1.59 25.91 19.50
N HIS A 436 -2.19 24.77 19.15
CA HIS A 436 -1.47 23.60 18.62
C HIS A 436 -0.73 23.92 17.32
N ALA A 437 -1.39 24.60 16.38
CA ALA A 437 -0.78 25.07 15.14
C ALA A 437 0.44 25.97 15.40
N ALA A 438 0.30 26.91 16.35
CA ALA A 438 1.38 27.83 16.69
C ALA A 438 2.54 27.16 17.41
N MET A 439 2.29 26.27 18.37
CA MET A 439 3.35 25.48 19.01
C MET A 439 4.09 24.59 18.01
N ALA A 440 3.35 23.91 17.12
CA ALA A 440 3.93 23.08 16.08
C ALA A 440 4.80 23.89 15.12
N ALA A 441 4.30 25.04 14.65
CA ALA A 441 5.06 25.95 13.79
C ALA A 441 6.31 26.49 14.49
N TRP A 442 6.18 26.89 15.76
CA TRP A 442 7.28 27.39 16.59
C TRP A 442 8.39 26.34 16.73
N TYR A 443 8.05 25.13 17.16
CA TYR A 443 9.04 24.08 17.43
C TYR A 443 9.46 23.28 16.19
N GLY A 444 8.78 23.42 15.05
CA GLY A 444 9.09 22.67 13.83
C GLY A 444 8.60 21.22 13.82
N VAL A 445 7.59 20.90 14.63
CA VAL A 445 6.98 19.56 14.71
C VAL A 445 5.64 19.54 13.97
N LYS A 446 5.07 18.36 13.73
CA LYS A 446 3.73 18.21 13.14
C LYS A 446 2.62 18.21 14.21
N VAL A 447 1.38 18.43 13.78
CA VAL A 447 0.17 18.11 14.56
C VAL A 447 -0.53 16.95 13.88
N VAL A 448 -0.81 15.88 14.60
CA VAL A 448 -1.52 14.69 14.09
C VAL A 448 -2.68 14.32 15.01
N ALA A 449 -3.75 13.75 14.47
CA ALA A 449 -4.80 13.17 15.29
C ALA A 449 -4.46 11.71 15.53
N TYR A 450 -4.22 11.30 16.78
CA TYR A 450 -4.03 9.89 17.09
C TYR A 450 -5.34 9.10 17.04
N GLU A 451 -6.48 9.79 17.14
CA GLU A 451 -7.86 9.33 17.00
C GLU A 451 -8.69 10.46 16.41
N PHE A 452 -9.68 10.16 15.57
CA PHE A 452 -10.51 11.12 14.85
C PHE A 452 -11.88 10.50 14.59
N GLY A 453 -12.96 11.27 14.76
CA GLY A 453 -14.30 10.78 14.42
C GLY A 453 -15.42 11.51 15.16
N PHE A 454 -16.63 10.98 14.97
CA PHE A 454 -17.81 11.41 15.70
C PHE A 454 -17.89 10.65 17.00
N ASP A 455 -18.19 11.34 18.09
CA ASP A 455 -18.41 10.71 19.37
C ASP A 455 -19.89 10.88 19.77
N ASN A 456 -20.55 9.73 19.91
CA ASN A 456 -21.98 9.62 20.20
C ASN A 456 -22.26 8.46 21.17
N PHE A 457 -21.32 8.19 22.08
CA PHE A 457 -21.43 7.20 23.15
C PHE A 457 -22.63 7.47 24.07
N GLY A 458 -23.03 6.50 24.88
CA GLY A 458 -24.12 6.65 25.84
C GLY A 458 -25.38 5.84 25.52
N ALA A 459 -26.14 5.50 26.55
CA ALA A 459 -27.25 4.54 26.48
C ALA A 459 -28.55 5.10 25.89
N GLN A 460 -28.67 6.42 25.77
CA GLN A 460 -29.88 7.07 25.26
C GLN A 460 -29.85 7.18 23.73
N ASN A 461 -31.04 7.11 23.12
CA ASN A 461 -31.26 7.35 21.69
C ASN A 461 -30.48 6.45 20.71
N VAL A 462 -30.02 5.25 21.13
CA VAL A 462 -29.21 4.33 20.32
C VAL A 462 -29.78 4.13 18.91
N ALA A 463 -31.10 3.90 18.78
CA ALA A 463 -31.74 3.72 17.48
C ALA A 463 -31.64 4.98 16.57
N ALA A 464 -31.79 6.18 17.14
CA ALA A 464 -31.68 7.44 16.40
C ALA A 464 -30.22 7.74 16.02
N LYS A 465 -29.28 7.48 16.93
CA LYS A 465 -27.82 7.59 16.72
C LYS A 465 -27.34 6.64 15.60
N ARG A 466 -27.82 5.39 15.61
CA ARG A 466 -27.57 4.41 14.53
C ARG A 466 -28.16 4.89 13.21
N ALA A 467 -29.41 5.35 13.22
CA ALA A 467 -30.06 5.87 12.01
C ALA A 467 -29.34 7.12 11.46
N ALA A 468 -28.73 7.94 12.31
CA ALA A 468 -27.93 9.08 11.90
C ALA A 468 -26.63 8.64 11.22
N ASN A 469 -25.89 7.68 11.80
CA ASN A 469 -24.65 7.13 11.23
C ASN A 469 -24.82 6.50 9.84
N LEU A 470 -26.02 6.00 9.54
CA LEU A 470 -26.38 5.40 8.24
C LEU A 470 -27.03 6.42 7.28
N ASP A 471 -27.31 7.66 7.71
CA ASP A 471 -27.91 8.69 6.87
C ASP A 471 -26.87 9.26 5.89
N PRO A 472 -27.20 9.45 4.59
CA PRO A 472 -26.28 9.99 3.60
C PRO A 472 -25.65 11.34 3.96
N ARG A 473 -26.29 12.16 4.81
CA ARG A 473 -25.73 13.45 5.27
C ARG A 473 -24.42 13.31 6.04
N ILE A 474 -24.18 12.18 6.72
CA ILE A 474 -22.92 11.93 7.44
C ILE A 474 -21.71 11.99 6.52
N ARG A 475 -21.84 11.55 5.27
CA ARG A 475 -20.75 11.61 4.29
C ARG A 475 -20.27 13.05 4.07
N GLY A 476 -21.19 14.01 4.02
CA GLY A 476 -20.86 15.44 3.91
C GLY A 476 -20.21 15.99 5.18
N ILE A 477 -20.83 15.75 6.34
CA ILE A 477 -20.33 16.21 7.65
C ILE A 477 -18.90 15.67 7.91
N CYS A 478 -18.66 14.42 7.55
CA CYS A 478 -17.35 13.78 7.66
C CYS A 478 -16.29 14.44 6.78
N ARG A 479 -16.62 14.76 5.53
CA ARG A 479 -15.71 15.47 4.63
C ARG A 479 -15.38 16.85 5.14
N ASP A 480 -16.38 17.62 5.54
CA ASP A 480 -16.20 18.97 6.08
C ASP A 480 -15.27 18.95 7.29
N PHE A 481 -15.36 17.90 8.13
CA PHE A 481 -14.52 17.77 9.31
C PHE A 481 -13.05 17.48 8.97
N LEU A 482 -12.80 16.51 8.09
CA LEU A 482 -11.44 16.18 7.65
C LEU A 482 -10.82 17.33 6.84
N ASP A 483 -11.58 17.97 5.96
CA ASP A 483 -11.10 19.10 5.17
C ASP A 483 -10.71 20.26 6.07
N GLN A 484 -11.50 20.54 7.11
CA GLN A 484 -11.18 21.56 8.10
C GLN A 484 -9.91 21.24 8.89
N TRP A 485 -9.72 19.98 9.30
CA TRP A 485 -8.50 19.52 9.97
C TRP A 485 -7.25 19.82 9.14
N HIS A 486 -7.26 19.46 7.85
CA HIS A 486 -6.12 19.72 6.97
C HIS A 486 -5.98 21.20 6.57
N ALA A 487 -7.09 21.95 6.49
CA ALA A 487 -7.07 23.40 6.31
C ALA A 487 -6.45 24.15 7.51
N PHE A 488 -6.47 23.58 8.72
CA PHE A 488 -5.68 24.08 9.85
C PHE A 488 -4.16 23.81 9.72
N GLY A 489 -3.72 23.18 8.63
CA GLY A 489 -2.32 22.84 8.41
C GLY A 489 -1.86 21.61 9.19
N PHE A 490 -2.79 20.84 9.74
CA PHE A 490 -2.50 19.61 10.46
C PHE A 490 -2.20 18.47 9.48
N ASP A 491 -1.38 17.54 9.96
CA ASP A 491 -0.79 16.48 9.15
C ASP A 491 -1.78 15.31 9.06
N HIS A 492 -1.49 14.15 9.66
CA HIS A 492 -2.38 12.98 9.55
C HIS A 492 -3.59 13.04 10.49
N ALA A 493 -4.71 12.47 10.04
CA ALA A 493 -5.90 12.20 10.85
C ALA A 493 -6.17 10.69 10.91
N LEU A 494 -6.11 10.08 12.10
CA LEU A 494 -6.36 8.66 12.27
C LEU A 494 -7.80 8.41 12.70
N TRP A 495 -8.64 7.88 11.80
CA TRP A 495 -10.01 7.52 12.16
C TRP A 495 -10.04 6.46 13.28
N PHE A 496 -10.86 6.65 14.32
CA PHE A 496 -10.80 5.84 15.54
C PHE A 496 -11.02 4.35 15.33
N SER A 497 -11.76 3.94 14.30
CA SER A 497 -11.99 2.52 14.04
C SER A 497 -12.17 2.28 12.55
N ALA A 498 -11.15 1.69 11.92
CA ALA A 498 -11.22 1.32 10.51
C ALA A 498 -12.30 0.27 10.26
N GLY A 499 -12.46 -0.68 11.17
CA GLY A 499 -13.19 -1.92 10.91
C GLY A 499 -14.71 -1.85 11.01
N ALA A 500 -15.28 -3.02 11.31
CA ALA A 500 -16.69 -3.29 11.47
C ALA A 500 -17.07 -3.54 12.94
N ASP A 501 -18.11 -2.85 13.41
CA ASP A 501 -18.79 -3.21 14.66
C ASP A 501 -20.26 -2.78 14.65
N SER A 502 -21.05 -3.30 15.59
CA SER A 502 -22.46 -2.91 15.73
C SER A 502 -22.60 -1.42 16.01
N TYR A 503 -23.45 -0.72 15.28
CA TYR A 503 -23.92 0.61 15.70
C TYR A 503 -25.11 0.52 16.66
N ASP A 504 -25.66 -0.67 16.91
CA ASP A 504 -26.64 -0.89 17.97
C ASP A 504 -25.90 -1.12 19.29
N THR A 505 -25.28 -0.07 19.81
CA THR A 505 -24.41 -0.12 21.00
C THR A 505 -24.45 1.21 21.75
N PRO A 506 -24.39 1.19 23.10
CA PRO A 506 -24.18 2.39 23.90
C PRO A 506 -22.69 2.78 24.00
N PHE A 507 -21.78 1.96 23.47
CA PHE A 507 -20.33 2.13 23.68
C PHE A 507 -19.64 2.94 22.57
N GLY A 508 -20.39 3.72 21.78
CA GLY A 508 -19.88 4.56 20.69
C GLY A 508 -19.96 3.90 19.30
N MET A 509 -20.26 4.70 18.28
CA MET A 509 -20.48 4.24 16.90
C MET A 509 -19.33 4.70 15.98
N TRP A 510 -18.08 4.52 16.40
CA TRP A 510 -16.89 4.93 15.65
C TRP A 510 -16.52 4.10 14.40
N PRO A 511 -16.77 2.77 14.32
CA PRO A 511 -16.35 1.95 13.17
C PRO A 511 -16.82 2.53 11.85
N LEU A 512 -16.09 2.30 10.75
CA LEU A 512 -16.51 2.83 9.45
C LEU A 512 -17.71 2.07 8.88
N VAL A 513 -17.84 0.78 9.20
CA VAL A 513 -18.90 -0.10 8.71
C VAL A 513 -19.53 -0.90 9.86
N GLU A 514 -20.73 -1.46 9.66
CA GLU A 514 -21.32 -2.43 10.63
C GLU A 514 -20.99 -3.89 10.30
N ASP A 515 -20.63 -4.15 9.04
CA ASP A 515 -20.25 -5.44 8.49
C ASP A 515 -19.23 -5.19 7.38
N MET A 516 -18.13 -5.95 7.38
CA MET A 516 -17.11 -5.87 6.34
C MET A 516 -17.64 -6.22 4.94
N ALA A 517 -18.73 -6.97 4.84
CA ALA A 517 -19.39 -7.26 3.57
C ALA A 517 -20.11 -6.03 2.97
N ASP A 518 -20.50 -5.05 3.79
CA ASP A 518 -21.14 -3.81 3.35
C ASP A 518 -20.19 -2.62 3.45
N GLN A 519 -19.51 -2.35 2.34
CA GLN A 519 -18.58 -1.22 2.22
C GLN A 519 -19.28 0.10 1.85
N ALA A 520 -20.60 0.10 1.60
CA ALA A 520 -21.32 1.25 1.05
C ALA A 520 -21.86 2.22 2.12
N THR A 521 -21.28 2.23 3.32
CA THR A 521 -21.70 3.11 4.40
C THR A 521 -21.24 4.57 4.16
N PRO A 522 -21.99 5.58 4.65
CA PRO A 522 -21.62 6.99 4.47
C PRO A 522 -20.22 7.36 4.98
N LYS A 523 -19.78 6.79 6.11
CA LYS A 523 -18.44 7.02 6.68
C LYS A 523 -17.34 6.40 5.84
N ASN A 524 -17.54 5.19 5.32
CA ASN A 524 -16.54 4.55 4.46
C ASN A 524 -16.42 5.27 3.10
N GLN A 525 -17.55 5.70 2.52
CA GLN A 525 -17.57 6.53 1.31
C GLN A 525 -16.92 7.91 1.53
N CYS A 526 -17.02 8.49 2.73
CA CYS A 526 -16.28 9.72 3.08
C CYS A 526 -14.76 9.49 3.00
N MET A 527 -14.25 8.35 3.49
CA MET A 527 -12.82 8.02 3.36
C MET A 527 -12.41 7.94 1.88
N ASP A 528 -13.22 7.29 1.04
CA ASP A 528 -12.96 7.20 -0.40
C ASP A 528 -12.95 8.58 -1.08
N ASP A 529 -13.88 9.47 -0.71
CA ASP A 529 -13.93 10.84 -1.23
C ASP A 529 -12.69 11.65 -0.85
N ILE A 530 -12.28 11.56 0.41
CA ILE A 530 -11.12 12.29 0.90
C ILE A 530 -9.87 11.81 0.19
N LEU A 531 -9.64 10.49 0.10
CA LEU A 531 -8.51 9.91 -0.62
C LEU A 531 -8.45 10.32 -2.11
N ALA A 532 -9.62 10.56 -2.73
CA ALA A 532 -9.72 11.00 -4.12
C ALA A 532 -9.60 12.53 -4.31
N ALA A 533 -9.72 13.32 -3.25
CA ALA A 533 -9.63 14.77 -3.29
C ALA A 533 -8.18 15.28 -3.14
N PRO A 534 -7.85 16.50 -3.63
CA PRO A 534 -6.60 17.15 -3.29
C PRO A 534 -6.62 17.62 -1.83
N LEU A 535 -5.44 17.73 -1.21
CA LEU A 535 -5.31 18.33 0.12
C LEU A 535 -5.83 19.78 0.13
N PRO A 536 -6.69 20.16 1.11
CA PRO A 536 -7.14 21.53 1.29
C PRO A 536 -6.00 22.52 1.49
N ALA A 537 -6.18 23.75 1.00
CA ALA A 537 -5.24 24.84 1.28
C ALA A 537 -5.29 25.24 2.77
N ILE A 538 -4.14 25.59 3.33
CA ILE A 538 -4.05 26.04 4.72
C ILE A 538 -4.77 27.39 4.86
N THR A 539 -5.77 27.48 5.73
CA THR A 539 -6.57 28.69 5.95
C THR A 539 -6.22 29.44 7.23
N ILE A 540 -5.61 28.76 8.23
CA ILE A 540 -5.26 29.37 9.52
C ILE A 540 -4.00 30.24 9.46
N GLY A 541 -3.95 31.23 10.36
CA GLY A 541 -2.84 32.18 10.46
C GLY A 541 -2.95 33.34 9.48
N SER A 542 -2.22 34.41 9.77
CA SER A 542 -2.23 35.63 8.95
C SER A 542 -1.38 35.43 7.69
N PRO A 543 -1.91 35.65 6.48
CA PRO A 543 -1.14 35.50 5.25
C PRO A 543 -0.07 36.59 5.14
N VAL A 544 1.17 36.19 4.89
CA VAL A 544 2.31 37.14 4.77
C VAL A 544 2.25 37.95 3.47
N ALA A 545 1.63 37.42 2.42
CA ALA A 545 1.48 38.06 1.12
C ALA A 545 0.23 38.97 1.00
N GLY A 546 -0.60 39.06 2.05
CA GLY A 546 -1.91 39.75 2.02
C GLY A 546 -1.89 41.24 2.34
N GLY A 547 -0.71 41.84 2.53
CA GLY A 547 -0.55 43.23 3.00
C GLY A 547 -0.03 43.32 4.44
N ALA A 548 -0.17 44.50 5.05
CA ALA A 548 0.33 44.71 6.41
C ALA A 548 -0.54 43.97 7.44
N ILE A 549 0.11 43.21 8.32
CA ILE A 549 -0.49 42.51 9.46
C ILE A 549 -0.55 43.48 10.62
N ALA A 550 -1.73 43.68 11.21
CA ALA A 550 -1.92 44.59 12.34
C ALA A 550 -1.13 44.11 13.58
N GLY A 551 -0.58 45.06 14.34
CA GLY A 551 0.21 44.76 15.54
C GLY A 551 -0.58 43.97 16.58
N GLY A 552 -1.85 44.28 16.79
CA GLY A 552 -2.73 43.59 17.73
C GLY A 552 -3.16 42.18 17.29
N SER A 553 -2.85 41.76 16.06
CA SER A 553 -3.29 40.49 15.47
C SER A 553 -2.54 39.24 15.99
N TYR A 554 -1.92 39.31 17.16
CA TYR A 554 -1.30 38.16 17.79
C TYR A 554 -2.36 37.22 18.39
N ARG A 555 -1.98 35.97 18.64
CA ARG A 555 -2.89 34.98 19.24
C ARG A 555 -3.37 35.46 20.61
N GLY A 556 -4.69 35.56 20.78
CA GLY A 556 -5.31 36.00 22.04
C GLY A 556 -5.32 37.52 22.25
N GLY A 557 -5.05 38.31 21.21
CA GLY A 557 -5.12 39.77 21.29
C GLY A 557 -6.54 40.30 21.50
N ALA A 558 -6.72 41.18 22.49
CA ALA A 558 -8.02 41.78 22.80
C ALA A 558 -8.48 42.81 21.76
N ASN A 559 -7.55 43.36 20.96
CA ASN A 559 -7.84 44.29 19.88
C ASN A 559 -7.03 43.92 18.62
N PRO A 560 -7.48 42.91 17.83
CA PRO A 560 -6.74 42.38 16.69
C PRO A 560 -6.38 43.39 15.59
N ALA A 561 -7.16 44.48 15.47
CA ALA A 561 -6.92 45.55 14.48
C ALA A 561 -6.06 46.70 15.03
N GLY A 562 -5.80 46.74 16.35
CA GLY A 562 -5.07 47.81 17.01
C GLY A 562 -3.54 47.64 16.96
N PRO A 563 -2.79 48.54 17.61
CA PRO A 563 -1.36 48.34 17.85
C PRO A 563 -1.12 47.32 18.97
N VAL A 564 0.09 46.78 19.02
CA VAL A 564 0.63 46.10 20.19
C VAL A 564 1.66 47.01 20.87
N THR A 565 1.56 47.17 22.18
CA THR A 565 2.50 47.97 22.97
C THR A 565 3.34 47.08 23.86
N GLY A 566 4.56 47.50 24.16
CA GLY A 566 5.41 46.78 25.10
C GLY A 566 4.82 46.71 26.51
N LEU A 567 3.73 47.41 26.83
CA LEU A 567 3.02 47.36 28.11
C LEU A 567 1.82 46.39 28.12
N ASP A 568 1.48 45.76 26.99
CA ASP A 568 0.33 44.87 26.90
C ASP A 568 0.51 43.61 27.79
N GLY A 569 -0.62 43.02 28.20
CA GLY A 569 -0.71 41.84 29.08
C GLY A 569 0.23 40.64 28.75
N PRO A 570 0.52 40.30 27.49
CA PRO A 570 1.46 39.21 27.18
C PRO A 570 2.95 39.51 27.41
N PHE A 571 3.35 40.75 27.72
CA PHE A 571 4.74 41.08 28.08
C PHE A 571 5.01 41.00 29.59
N GLY A 572 4.16 40.29 30.33
CA GLY A 572 4.42 39.70 31.65
C GLY A 572 4.83 38.23 31.52
N PHE A 573 4.00 37.29 31.98
CA PHE A 573 4.10 35.87 31.60
C PHE A 573 3.14 35.62 30.42
N PRO A 574 3.57 35.00 29.29
CA PRO A 574 4.85 34.31 29.09
C PRO A 574 6.00 35.21 28.58
N GLY A 575 5.80 36.52 28.46
CA GLY A 575 6.86 37.49 28.13
C GLY A 575 7.01 37.79 26.64
N PHE A 576 6.07 37.32 25.83
CA PHE A 576 6.02 37.54 24.40
C PHE A 576 4.57 37.58 23.89
N VAL A 577 4.38 38.26 22.76
CA VAL A 577 3.23 38.01 21.86
C VAL A 577 3.64 37.05 20.75
N GLU A 578 2.72 36.17 20.34
CA GLU A 578 2.98 35.20 19.27
C GLU A 578 1.98 35.37 18.12
N TYR A 579 2.50 35.46 16.90
CA TYR A 579 1.71 35.50 15.66
C TYR A 579 1.89 34.19 14.93
N LEU A 580 0.77 33.59 14.51
CA LEU A 580 0.78 32.50 13.55
C LEU A 580 0.68 33.08 12.15
N LEU A 581 1.68 32.81 11.32
CA LEU A 581 1.84 33.36 9.99
C LEU A 581 1.73 32.25 8.96
N ARG A 582 1.12 32.55 7.81
CA ARG A 582 1.03 31.65 6.66
C ARG A 582 1.79 32.21 5.47
N ALA A 583 2.76 31.45 4.98
CA ALA A 583 3.51 31.74 3.76
C ALA A 583 3.16 30.73 2.66
N ASP A 584 2.72 31.22 1.50
CA ASP A 584 2.38 30.36 0.37
C ASP A 584 3.66 29.78 -0.31
N ASP A 585 4.76 30.52 -0.20
CA ASP A 585 6.09 30.14 -0.66
C ASP A 585 7.08 30.06 0.51
N ALA A 586 8.03 29.14 0.43
CA ALA A 586 9.21 29.16 1.28
C ALA A 586 10.22 30.16 0.68
N GLY A 587 11.08 30.75 1.51
CA GLY A 587 12.18 31.56 1.00
C GLY A 587 12.65 32.67 1.93
N ALA A 588 13.52 33.52 1.40
CA ALA A 588 13.98 34.72 2.06
C ALA A 588 12.94 35.84 1.92
N TYR A 589 12.61 36.48 3.04
CA TYR A 589 11.71 37.62 3.13
C TYR A 589 12.40 38.76 3.88
N GLU A 590 11.95 39.98 3.65
CA GLU A 590 12.23 41.12 4.49
C GLU A 590 10.98 41.48 5.30
N ILE A 591 11.11 41.55 6.63
CA ILE A 591 10.07 42.06 7.52
C ILE A 591 10.33 43.52 7.88
N VAL A 592 9.29 44.35 7.77
CA VAL A 592 9.32 45.78 8.14
C VAL A 592 8.20 46.05 9.14
N PHE A 593 8.55 46.62 10.29
CA PHE A 593 7.58 47.03 11.31
C PHE A 593 7.22 48.50 11.14
N THR A 594 5.96 48.85 11.34
CA THR A 594 5.48 50.23 11.41
C THR A 594 5.05 50.53 12.84
N GLY A 595 5.53 51.64 13.41
CA GLY A 595 5.24 52.00 14.78
C GLY A 595 6.12 53.14 15.30
N SER A 596 6.22 53.27 16.62
CA SER A 596 7.11 54.23 17.27
C SER A 596 7.70 53.69 18.56
N ALA A 597 8.93 54.07 18.88
CA ALA A 597 9.58 53.77 20.17
C ALA A 597 10.45 54.95 20.64
N PRO A 598 10.53 55.21 21.96
CA PRO A 598 11.52 56.15 22.50
C PRO A 598 12.95 55.78 22.11
N VAL A 599 13.82 56.78 21.97
CA VAL A 599 15.23 56.56 21.62
C VAL A 599 15.90 55.68 22.66
N GLY A 600 16.50 54.58 22.22
CA GLY A 600 17.17 53.60 23.08
C GLY A 600 16.28 52.41 23.49
N GLU A 601 14.98 52.46 23.22
CA GLU A 601 14.08 51.31 23.43
C GLU A 601 13.98 50.42 22.20
N SER A 602 13.81 49.11 22.43
CA SER A 602 13.75 48.10 21.38
C SER A 602 13.00 46.84 21.81
N PHE A 603 12.61 46.04 20.83
CA PHE A 603 12.06 44.70 21.04
C PHE A 603 12.92 43.64 20.36
N ARG A 604 12.80 42.39 20.80
CA ARG A 604 13.47 41.23 20.20
C ARG A 604 12.50 40.50 19.29
N LEU A 605 13.01 40.06 18.15
CA LEU A 605 12.27 39.27 17.18
C LEU A 605 12.81 37.83 17.17
N LYS A 606 11.89 36.88 17.35
CA LYS A 606 12.17 35.46 17.17
C LYS A 606 11.18 34.85 16.18
N LEU A 607 11.64 33.88 15.40
CA LEU A 607 10.88 33.19 14.37
C LEU A 607 11.21 31.69 14.45
N ASN A 608 10.20 30.83 14.53
CA ASN A 608 10.34 29.36 14.52
C ASN A 608 11.43 28.84 15.50
N ASN A 609 11.35 29.26 16.76
CA ASN A 609 12.30 28.94 17.83
C ASN A 609 13.76 29.39 17.58
N ALA A 610 13.96 30.46 16.79
CA ALA A 610 15.25 31.08 16.57
C ALA A 610 15.18 32.61 16.74
N THR A 611 16.19 33.20 17.39
CA THR A 611 16.33 34.67 17.43
C THR A 611 16.81 35.17 16.08
N VAL A 612 16.02 36.04 15.44
CA VAL A 612 16.35 36.65 14.14
C VAL A 612 16.88 38.08 14.29
N ALA A 613 16.41 38.82 15.29
CA ALA A 613 16.94 40.15 15.62
C ALA A 613 16.88 40.39 17.14
N ALA A 614 18.03 40.69 17.75
CA ALA A 614 18.13 40.89 19.19
C ALA A 614 17.56 42.25 19.66
N ASN A 615 17.69 43.29 18.83
CA ASN A 615 17.24 44.64 19.12
C ASN A 615 16.67 45.26 17.82
N VAL A 616 15.35 45.34 17.74
CA VAL A 616 14.63 46.06 16.68
C VAL A 616 14.20 47.42 17.23
N THR A 617 14.66 48.48 16.59
CA THR A 617 14.33 49.87 16.95
C THR A 617 13.29 50.44 15.99
N LEU A 618 12.40 51.28 16.52
CA LEU A 618 11.46 52.08 15.73
C LEU A 618 11.81 53.57 15.84
N PRO A 619 11.39 54.40 14.86
CA PRO A 619 11.58 55.84 14.97
C PRO A 619 10.78 56.45 16.15
N ALA A 620 11.20 57.62 16.63
CA ALA A 620 10.54 58.30 17.75
C ALA A 620 9.12 58.82 17.41
N THR A 621 8.84 59.05 16.13
CA THR A 621 7.51 59.34 15.59
C THR A 621 7.03 58.14 14.77
N PRO A 622 5.70 57.92 14.60
CA PRO A 622 5.19 56.80 13.81
C PRO A 622 5.86 56.68 12.43
N GLY A 623 6.49 55.53 12.16
CA GLY A 623 7.26 55.28 10.96
C GLY A 623 7.72 53.83 10.84
N ALA A 624 8.43 53.52 9.76
CA ALA A 624 8.93 52.17 9.47
C ALA A 624 10.27 51.88 10.17
N SER A 625 10.48 50.63 10.59
CA SER A 625 11.78 50.09 10.96
C SER A 625 12.68 49.92 9.73
N VAL A 626 13.96 49.64 9.97
CA VAL A 626 14.81 49.04 8.93
C VAL A 626 14.27 47.65 8.59
N ALA A 627 14.42 47.24 7.32
CA ALA A 627 14.07 45.91 6.87
C ALA A 627 14.96 44.85 7.54
N ILE A 628 14.34 43.78 8.05
CA ILE A 628 15.03 42.69 8.73
C ILE A 628 14.90 41.43 7.87
N PRO A 629 16.03 40.78 7.47
CA PRO A 629 15.97 39.55 6.70
C PRO A 629 15.48 38.39 7.58
N VAL A 630 14.54 37.61 7.05
CA VAL A 630 14.00 36.40 7.69
C VAL A 630 13.80 35.30 6.65
N THR A 631 13.79 34.04 7.08
CA THR A 631 13.48 32.90 6.21
C THR A 631 12.20 32.24 6.67
N LEU A 632 11.19 32.20 5.81
CA LEU A 632 9.92 31.55 6.08
C LEU A 632 9.87 30.18 5.42
N ARG A 633 9.27 29.21 6.12
CA ARG A 633 8.90 27.92 5.56
C ARG A 633 7.59 28.08 4.79
N LYS A 634 7.37 27.26 3.76
CA LYS A 634 6.03 27.14 3.15
C LYS A 634 5.05 26.61 4.19
N GLY A 635 3.86 27.20 4.26
CA GLY A 635 2.85 26.90 5.26
C GLY A 635 2.99 27.77 6.51
N LEU A 636 2.86 27.15 7.68
CA LEU A 636 2.78 27.85 8.96
C LEU A 636 4.15 28.20 9.54
N ASN A 637 4.26 29.41 10.08
CA ASN A 637 5.42 29.94 10.80
C ASN A 637 4.95 30.66 12.07
N ALA A 638 5.74 30.63 13.14
CA ALA A 638 5.43 31.34 14.38
C ALA A 638 6.43 32.45 14.65
N LEU A 639 5.94 33.68 14.79
CA LEU A 639 6.73 34.87 15.11
C LEU A 639 6.46 35.27 16.56
N ARG A 640 7.51 35.44 17.36
CA ARG A 640 7.42 36.01 18.71
C ARG A 640 8.10 37.36 18.78
N ILE A 641 7.42 38.32 19.42
CA ILE A 641 7.99 39.61 19.80
C ILE A 641 8.15 39.59 21.32
N GLU A 642 9.34 39.91 21.79
CA GLU A 642 9.72 39.96 23.21
C GLU A 642 10.24 41.36 23.56
N ARG A 643 10.17 41.75 24.85
CA ARG A 643 10.86 42.96 25.31
C ARG A 643 12.38 42.77 25.21
N ALA A 644 13.09 43.77 24.67
CA ALA A 644 14.55 43.79 24.69
C ALA A 644 15.07 44.87 25.64
N VAL A 645 14.82 46.15 25.32
CA VAL A 645 15.20 47.30 26.16
C VAL A 645 14.00 48.24 26.28
N GLY A 646 13.58 48.52 27.52
CA GLY A 646 12.36 49.30 27.77
C GLY A 646 11.07 48.53 27.46
N ALA A 647 9.94 49.23 27.54
CA ALA A 647 8.60 48.64 27.36
C ALA A 647 7.61 49.61 26.68
N SER A 648 8.04 50.78 26.25
CA SER A 648 7.20 51.87 25.74
C SER A 648 7.16 51.95 24.21
N PHE A 649 7.54 50.88 23.50
CA PHE A 649 7.34 50.77 22.06
C PHE A 649 5.87 50.49 21.71
N SER A 650 5.45 50.91 20.52
CA SER A 650 4.13 50.63 19.93
C SER A 650 4.31 50.20 18.47
N ILE A 651 3.78 49.03 18.10
CA ILE A 651 3.82 48.47 16.75
C ILE A 651 2.39 48.51 16.22
N SER A 652 2.13 49.30 15.19
CA SER A 652 0.80 49.38 14.56
C SER A 652 0.58 48.27 13.53
N ALA A 653 1.62 47.91 12.77
CA ALA A 653 1.57 46.82 11.80
C ALA A 653 2.96 46.33 11.40
N PHE A 654 3.05 45.23 10.65
CA PHE A 654 4.26 44.78 9.97
C PHE A 654 3.94 44.08 8.65
N SER A 655 4.86 44.10 7.69
CA SER A 655 4.67 43.46 6.39
C SER A 655 5.88 42.62 6.01
N PHE A 656 5.65 41.63 5.15
CA PHE A 656 6.68 40.81 4.54
C PHE A 656 6.80 41.12 3.06
N THR A 657 8.04 41.26 2.60
CA THR A 657 8.35 41.33 1.16
C THR A 657 9.19 40.13 0.81
N LEU A 658 8.72 39.30 -0.13
CA LEU A 658 9.48 38.16 -0.61
C LEU A 658 10.67 38.66 -1.43
N VAL A 659 11.88 38.23 -1.05
CA VAL A 659 13.08 38.51 -1.82
C VAL A 659 13.08 37.56 -3.02
N GLY A 660 13.18 38.11 -4.23
CA GLY A 660 13.14 37.31 -5.46
C GLY A 660 14.27 36.30 -5.50
N ASP A 661 13.93 35.01 -5.40
CA ASP A 661 14.84 33.88 -5.52
C ASP A 661 14.75 33.30 -6.92
N THR A 662 15.89 33.21 -7.59
CA THR A 662 16.01 32.63 -8.93
C THR A 662 16.82 31.34 -8.92
N THR A 663 17.25 30.86 -7.75
CA THR A 663 18.05 29.62 -7.60
C THR A 663 17.11 28.48 -7.21
N PRO A 664 16.82 27.52 -8.10
CA PRO A 664 15.89 26.45 -7.78
C PRO A 664 16.47 25.44 -6.78
N ASP A 665 15.59 24.67 -6.14
CA ASP A 665 15.99 23.45 -5.44
C ASP A 665 16.71 22.49 -6.39
N PRO A 666 17.59 21.59 -5.90
CA PRO A 666 18.22 20.57 -6.73
C PRO A 666 17.17 19.72 -7.47
N PHE A 667 17.27 19.68 -8.79
CA PHE A 667 16.45 18.84 -9.66
C PHE A 667 17.34 17.81 -10.37
N SER A 668 16.75 16.72 -10.85
CA SER A 668 17.49 15.66 -11.54
C SER A 668 16.66 15.03 -12.64
N PHE A 669 17.34 14.39 -13.59
CA PHE A 669 16.71 13.57 -14.62
C PHE A 669 17.19 12.14 -14.48
N ALA A 670 16.27 11.17 -14.42
CA ALA A 670 16.63 9.77 -14.42
C ALA A 670 17.30 9.38 -15.76
N PRO A 671 18.42 8.64 -15.75
CA PRO A 671 19.05 8.20 -16.99
C PRO A 671 18.19 7.13 -17.69
N LYS A 672 18.20 7.13 -19.03
CA LYS A 672 17.56 6.07 -19.82
C LYS A 672 18.61 5.13 -20.39
N THR A 673 18.41 3.82 -20.28
CA THR A 673 19.35 2.82 -20.82
C THR A 673 18.63 1.91 -21.79
N GLY A 674 19.37 1.31 -22.73
CA GLY A 674 18.77 0.43 -23.74
C GLY A 674 17.98 1.18 -24.80
N VAL A 675 18.31 2.45 -25.07
CA VAL A 675 17.62 3.25 -26.11
C VAL A 675 18.12 2.89 -27.51
N ALA A 676 17.25 2.94 -28.50
CA ALA A 676 17.63 2.66 -29.89
C ALA A 676 18.64 3.69 -30.42
N ALA A 677 19.65 3.22 -31.16
CA ALA A 677 20.68 4.05 -31.74
C ALA A 677 20.09 5.17 -32.63
N GLY A 678 20.54 6.41 -32.42
CA GLY A 678 20.07 7.57 -33.18
C GLY A 678 18.64 8.02 -32.89
N SER A 679 17.92 7.35 -31.98
CA SER A 679 16.55 7.76 -31.63
C SER A 679 16.55 9.02 -30.77
N THR A 680 15.51 9.85 -30.92
CA THR A 680 15.31 11.01 -30.03
C THR A 680 14.84 10.50 -28.67
N VAL A 681 15.62 10.78 -27.62
CA VAL A 681 15.31 10.38 -26.25
C VAL A 681 14.91 11.61 -25.46
N VAL A 682 13.74 11.55 -24.84
CA VAL A 682 13.21 12.61 -23.97
C VAL A 682 13.26 12.13 -22.53
N SER A 683 13.69 12.99 -21.61
CA SER A 683 13.65 12.74 -20.17
C SER A 683 12.20 12.65 -19.68
N ASP A 684 12.03 12.11 -18.48
CA ASP A 684 10.76 12.33 -17.78
C ASP A 684 10.71 13.80 -17.29
N PRO A 685 9.52 14.37 -17.03
CA PRO A 685 9.39 15.75 -16.57
C PRO A 685 10.07 15.98 -15.21
N ALA A 686 10.85 17.05 -15.10
CA ALA A 686 11.34 17.57 -13.82
C ALA A 686 10.54 18.82 -13.44
N THR A 687 9.88 18.82 -12.28
CA THR A 687 9.19 20.01 -11.75
C THR A 687 10.18 20.89 -11.01
N ILE A 688 10.23 22.17 -11.38
CA ILE A 688 11.12 23.14 -10.74
C ILE A 688 10.45 23.76 -9.53
N THR A 689 11.11 23.69 -8.38
CA THR A 689 10.66 24.28 -7.11
C THR A 689 11.76 25.17 -6.50
N GLY A 690 11.43 25.89 -5.43
CA GLY A 690 12.41 26.65 -4.65
C GLY A 690 12.69 28.07 -5.16
N ILE A 691 12.14 28.47 -6.30
CA ILE A 691 12.25 29.85 -6.82
C ILE A 691 11.00 30.66 -6.51
N THR A 692 11.18 31.97 -6.32
CA THR A 692 10.08 32.93 -6.11
C THR A 692 10.04 34.02 -7.18
N ALA A 693 11.03 34.01 -8.08
CA ALA A 693 11.08 34.80 -9.30
C ALA A 693 11.49 33.90 -10.49
N ALA A 694 11.19 34.33 -11.71
CA ALA A 694 11.51 33.53 -12.91
C ALA A 694 13.03 33.35 -13.05
N ALA A 695 13.48 32.09 -13.13
CA ALA A 695 14.88 31.73 -13.23
C ALA A 695 15.31 31.58 -14.68
N ALA A 696 16.54 31.97 -15.00
CA ALA A 696 17.12 31.80 -16.34
C ALA A 696 17.42 30.32 -16.62
N VAL A 697 17.07 29.84 -17.82
CA VAL A 697 17.29 28.46 -18.28
C VAL A 697 18.26 28.46 -19.45
N THR A 698 19.25 27.58 -19.40
CA THR A 698 20.19 27.28 -20.49
C THR A 698 20.41 25.79 -20.60
N VAL A 699 20.72 25.27 -21.79
CA VAL A 699 20.95 23.84 -22.04
C VAL A 699 22.21 23.62 -22.86
N THR A 700 22.92 22.52 -22.62
CA THR A 700 24.08 22.08 -23.40
C THR A 700 23.93 20.59 -23.73
N GLY A 701 24.34 20.17 -24.93
CA GLY A 701 24.27 18.75 -25.35
C GLY A 701 22.89 18.27 -25.79
N GLY A 702 21.91 19.16 -25.91
CA GLY A 702 20.54 18.84 -26.32
C GLY A 702 19.62 20.05 -26.31
N GLU A 703 18.33 19.81 -26.17
CA GLU A 703 17.28 20.83 -26.14
C GLU A 703 16.38 20.63 -24.90
N TYR A 704 15.61 21.65 -24.52
CA TYR A 704 14.64 21.58 -23.41
C TYR A 704 13.26 22.08 -23.82
N SER A 705 12.24 21.69 -23.05
CA SER A 705 10.83 22.08 -23.23
C SER A 705 10.20 22.40 -21.89
N VAL A 706 9.82 23.65 -21.65
CA VAL A 706 9.02 24.05 -20.47
C VAL A 706 7.58 23.60 -20.67
N GLY A 707 7.00 22.98 -19.65
CA GLY A 707 5.70 22.31 -19.69
C GLY A 707 5.70 20.99 -20.48
N CYS A 708 6.83 20.56 -21.02
CA CYS A 708 6.96 19.31 -21.80
C CYS A 708 5.98 19.19 -22.99
N THR A 709 5.66 20.31 -23.65
CA THR A 709 4.59 20.43 -24.65
C THR A 709 5.01 20.02 -26.07
N ALA A 710 5.97 19.10 -26.20
CA ALA A 710 6.60 18.65 -27.46
C ALA A 710 7.39 19.73 -28.26
N THR A 711 7.36 21.00 -27.84
CA THR A 711 8.17 22.08 -28.40
C THR A 711 9.49 22.18 -27.64
N PHE A 712 10.61 21.88 -28.30
CA PHE A 712 11.95 21.91 -27.70
C PHE A 712 12.82 22.99 -28.33
N THR A 713 13.69 23.59 -27.52
CA THR A 713 14.61 24.66 -27.94
C THR A 713 15.97 24.54 -27.24
N ALA A 714 17.01 25.08 -27.87
CA ALA A 714 18.33 25.28 -27.26
C ALA A 714 18.59 26.76 -26.88
N ALA A 715 17.68 27.68 -27.25
CA ALA A 715 17.82 29.09 -26.93
C ALA A 715 17.60 29.34 -25.43
N ALA A 716 18.29 30.34 -24.87
CA ALA A 716 18.07 30.74 -23.48
C ALA A 716 16.63 31.20 -23.24
N GLY A 717 16.08 30.89 -22.07
CA GLY A 717 14.72 31.27 -21.70
C GLY A 717 14.57 31.43 -20.20
N THR A 718 13.33 31.45 -19.72
CA THR A 718 13.01 31.51 -18.29
C THR A 718 12.02 30.42 -17.90
N ILE A 719 12.01 30.09 -16.62
CA ILE A 719 11.06 29.16 -16.02
C ILE A 719 10.56 29.71 -14.69
N ALA A 720 9.26 29.55 -14.43
CA ALA A 720 8.61 29.96 -13.18
C ALA A 720 8.49 28.78 -12.21
N ASN A 721 8.30 29.09 -10.93
CA ASN A 721 8.10 28.09 -9.88
C ASN A 721 6.93 27.16 -10.21
N GLY A 722 7.08 25.87 -9.97
CA GLY A 722 6.07 24.85 -10.23
C GLY A 722 5.93 24.41 -11.69
N GLN A 723 6.63 25.03 -12.64
CA GLN A 723 6.62 24.56 -14.03
C GLN A 723 7.50 23.32 -14.19
N SER A 724 7.05 22.38 -15.02
CA SER A 724 7.85 21.23 -15.41
C SER A 724 8.78 21.56 -16.57
N VAL A 725 9.88 20.84 -16.68
CA VAL A 725 10.81 20.91 -17.81
C VAL A 725 11.24 19.51 -18.23
N CYS A 726 11.28 19.27 -19.53
CA CYS A 726 11.84 18.06 -20.13
C CYS A 726 13.06 18.43 -20.95
N VAL A 727 14.03 17.53 -21.01
CA VAL A 727 15.18 17.65 -21.92
C VAL A 727 15.20 16.52 -22.92
N ARG A 728 15.82 16.76 -24.08
CA ARG A 728 16.01 15.73 -25.09
C ARG A 728 17.37 15.81 -25.78
N HIS A 729 17.79 14.69 -26.36
CA HIS A 729 18.90 14.58 -27.31
C HIS A 729 18.67 13.39 -28.25
N ALA A 730 19.51 13.25 -29.27
CA ALA A 730 19.61 12.02 -30.06
C ALA A 730 20.55 11.02 -29.35
N ALA A 731 20.13 9.76 -29.23
CA ALA A 731 20.97 8.69 -28.67
C ALA A 731 22.21 8.44 -29.53
N ALA A 732 23.32 8.07 -28.89
CA ALA A 732 24.56 7.76 -29.58
C ALA A 732 24.40 6.59 -30.56
N ALA A 733 25.22 6.55 -31.61
CA ALA A 733 25.16 5.48 -32.61
C ALA A 733 25.75 4.13 -32.14
N GLY A 734 26.68 4.17 -31.19
CA GLY A 734 27.40 2.97 -30.71
C GLY A 734 26.75 2.33 -29.50
N ALA A 735 26.68 1.00 -29.47
CA ALA A 735 26.22 0.24 -28.30
C ALA A 735 27.00 0.60 -27.04
N GLY A 736 26.30 0.84 -25.93
CA GLY A 736 26.90 1.23 -24.65
C GLY A 736 27.44 2.68 -24.61
N ALA A 737 27.38 3.42 -25.72
CA ALA A 737 27.77 4.83 -25.73
C ALA A 737 26.70 5.68 -25.03
N ILE A 738 27.15 6.72 -24.33
CA ILE A 738 26.32 7.61 -23.54
C ILE A 738 26.21 8.97 -24.24
N THR A 739 25.00 9.50 -24.38
CA THR A 739 24.77 10.91 -24.73
C THR A 739 24.21 11.63 -23.51
N THR A 740 24.66 12.86 -23.25
CA THR A 740 24.26 13.64 -22.08
C THR A 740 23.77 15.03 -22.49
N THR A 741 22.61 15.42 -21.97
CA THR A 741 22.10 16.79 -22.00
C THR A 741 22.19 17.37 -20.60
N THR A 742 22.78 18.56 -20.45
CA THR A 742 22.84 19.28 -19.17
C THR A 742 21.97 20.51 -19.25
N LEU A 743 20.99 20.62 -18.34
CA LEU A 743 20.14 21.78 -18.17
C LEU A 743 20.62 22.57 -16.95
N THR A 744 20.80 23.89 -17.11
CA THR A 744 21.14 24.79 -16.00
C THR A 744 20.01 25.80 -15.82
N ILE A 745 19.47 25.87 -14.60
CA ILE A 745 18.38 26.78 -14.22
C ILE A 745 18.86 27.57 -13.00
N GLY A 746 18.91 28.90 -13.10
CA GLY A 746 19.26 29.73 -11.95
C GLY A 746 20.65 29.45 -11.35
N GLY A 747 21.57 28.87 -12.13
CA GLY A 747 22.89 28.43 -11.66
C GLY A 747 22.96 26.96 -11.17
N VAL A 748 21.82 26.27 -11.01
CA VAL A 748 21.76 24.85 -10.64
C VAL A 748 21.69 23.99 -11.89
N ALA A 749 22.58 22.99 -11.99
CA ALA A 749 22.69 22.12 -13.16
C ALA A 749 22.24 20.69 -12.89
N ALA A 750 21.49 20.11 -13.83
CA ALA A 750 21.11 18.70 -13.83
C ALA A 750 21.42 18.08 -15.19
N SER A 751 21.85 16.83 -15.20
CA SER A 751 22.18 16.10 -16.43
C SER A 751 21.23 14.94 -16.66
N PHE A 752 20.73 14.84 -17.88
CA PHE A 752 20.02 13.67 -18.40
C PHE A 752 20.96 12.89 -19.32
N SER A 753 21.10 11.59 -19.09
CA SER A 753 21.91 10.73 -19.95
C SER A 753 21.11 9.60 -20.55
N SER A 754 21.42 9.23 -21.80
CA SER A 754 20.92 8.02 -22.42
C SER A 754 22.05 7.08 -22.84
N THR A 755 21.89 5.78 -22.62
CA THR A 755 22.84 4.74 -23.03
C THR A 755 22.25 3.88 -24.14
N THR A 756 22.90 3.87 -25.30
CA THR A 756 22.44 3.13 -26.48
C THR A 756 22.46 1.62 -26.25
N ALA A 757 21.37 0.93 -26.61
CA ALA A 757 21.27 -0.52 -26.55
C ALA A 757 22.34 -1.19 -27.42
N GLY A 758 22.82 -2.36 -26.98
CA GLY A 758 23.44 -3.32 -27.90
C GLY A 758 22.41 -3.91 -28.86
N PRO A 759 22.83 -4.52 -29.98
CA PRO A 759 21.92 -5.31 -30.80
C PRO A 759 21.30 -6.42 -29.95
N ALA A 760 19.97 -6.55 -29.97
CA ALA A 760 19.25 -7.55 -29.20
C ALA A 760 19.75 -8.96 -29.54
N THR A 761 20.20 -9.70 -28.53
CA THR A 761 20.64 -11.09 -28.68
C THR A 761 19.45 -11.99 -29.01
N PHE A 762 19.71 -13.22 -29.45
CA PHE A 762 18.65 -14.22 -29.64
C PHE A 762 17.83 -14.42 -28.35
N ALA A 763 18.50 -14.47 -27.20
CA ALA A 763 17.84 -14.60 -25.91
C ALA A 763 16.95 -13.39 -25.58
N ASP A 764 17.40 -12.17 -25.88
CA ASP A 764 16.60 -10.96 -25.64
C ASP A 764 15.32 -10.97 -26.48
N LYS A 765 15.43 -11.34 -27.77
CA LYS A 765 14.29 -11.44 -28.70
C LYS A 765 13.27 -12.48 -28.24
N VAL A 766 13.74 -13.63 -27.77
CA VAL A 766 12.88 -14.67 -27.20
C VAL A 766 12.19 -14.16 -25.94
N ALA A 767 12.94 -13.57 -25.00
CA ALA A 767 12.39 -13.08 -23.74
C ALA A 767 11.32 -12.00 -23.96
N THR A 768 11.53 -11.09 -24.92
CA THR A 768 10.54 -10.08 -25.31
C THR A 768 9.27 -10.72 -25.86
N MET A 769 9.39 -11.68 -26.77
CA MET A 769 8.23 -12.37 -27.35
C MET A 769 7.45 -13.18 -26.30
N VAL A 770 8.14 -13.94 -25.44
CA VAL A 770 7.52 -14.69 -24.34
C VAL A 770 6.76 -13.74 -23.43
N THR A 771 7.39 -12.63 -23.03
CA THR A 771 6.76 -11.62 -22.18
C THR A 771 5.49 -11.05 -22.83
N GLY A 772 5.56 -10.71 -24.12
CA GLY A 772 4.42 -10.24 -24.89
C GLY A 772 3.24 -11.22 -24.86
N TYR A 773 3.49 -12.52 -25.07
CA TYR A 773 2.44 -13.53 -25.10
C TYR A 773 1.76 -13.72 -23.74
N PHE A 774 2.50 -13.70 -22.64
CA PHE A 774 1.90 -13.71 -21.30
C PHE A 774 1.02 -12.48 -21.07
N GLN A 775 1.49 -11.30 -21.48
CA GLN A 775 0.77 -10.05 -21.27
C GLN A 775 -0.49 -9.95 -22.12
N THR A 776 -0.42 -10.28 -23.41
CA THR A 776 -1.54 -10.09 -24.33
C THR A 776 -2.56 -11.22 -24.25
N ILE A 777 -2.11 -12.47 -24.04
CA ILE A 777 -3.02 -13.61 -23.94
C ILE A 777 -3.53 -13.72 -22.49
N LEU A 778 -2.64 -13.82 -21.50
CA LEU A 778 -3.04 -14.12 -20.12
C LEU A 778 -3.34 -12.86 -19.29
N GLY A 779 -2.84 -11.69 -19.69
CA GLY A 779 -3.09 -10.42 -19.00
C GLY A 779 -2.15 -10.16 -17.82
N ARG A 780 -1.01 -10.84 -17.77
CA ARG A 780 0.00 -10.67 -16.72
C ARG A 780 1.40 -10.81 -17.27
N ALA A 781 2.40 -10.36 -16.52
CA ALA A 781 3.79 -10.68 -16.84
C ALA A 781 4.08 -12.17 -16.59
N PRO A 782 5.05 -12.78 -17.31
CA PRO A 782 5.51 -14.11 -16.96
C PRO A 782 6.14 -14.10 -15.57
N ASP A 783 5.86 -15.14 -14.78
CA ASP A 783 6.69 -15.42 -13.60
C ASP A 783 8.07 -15.92 -14.05
N ALA A 784 9.03 -15.96 -13.11
CA ALA A 784 10.40 -16.35 -13.40
C ALA A 784 10.51 -17.78 -13.97
N GLY A 785 9.63 -18.70 -13.56
CA GLY A 785 9.61 -20.07 -14.04
C GLY A 785 9.08 -20.15 -15.48
N GLY A 786 7.98 -19.45 -15.78
CA GLY A 786 7.39 -19.39 -17.11
C GLY A 786 8.32 -18.76 -18.15
N LEU A 787 8.96 -17.64 -17.82
CA LEU A 787 9.94 -17.01 -18.72
C LEU A 787 11.13 -17.94 -18.98
N ALA A 788 11.67 -18.56 -17.93
CA ALA A 788 12.80 -19.48 -18.05
C ALA A 788 12.45 -20.72 -18.89
N PHE A 789 11.27 -21.30 -18.68
CA PHE A 789 10.80 -22.47 -19.41
C PHE A 789 10.72 -22.21 -20.92
N TRP A 790 9.96 -21.19 -21.34
CA TRP A 790 9.79 -20.91 -22.77
C TRP A 790 11.07 -20.40 -23.44
N SER A 791 11.92 -19.69 -22.69
CA SER A 791 13.24 -19.27 -23.20
C SER A 791 14.17 -20.46 -23.42
N ALA A 792 14.18 -21.41 -22.48
CA ALA A 792 14.94 -22.66 -22.63
C ALA A 792 14.39 -23.49 -23.79
N GLU A 793 13.07 -23.50 -23.98
CA GLU A 793 12.44 -24.25 -25.06
C GLU A 793 12.79 -23.67 -26.44
N ALA A 794 12.80 -22.33 -26.58
CA ALA A 794 13.26 -21.69 -27.81
C ALA A 794 14.73 -21.98 -28.12
N ALA A 795 15.60 -21.96 -27.10
CA ALA A 795 17.00 -22.33 -27.26
C ALA A 795 17.16 -23.81 -27.66
N ARG A 796 16.38 -24.70 -27.07
CA ARG A 796 16.41 -26.14 -27.34
C ARG A 796 15.92 -26.46 -28.75
N VAL A 797 14.79 -25.90 -29.18
CA VAL A 797 14.25 -26.08 -30.54
C VAL A 797 15.24 -25.56 -31.58
N ALA A 798 15.83 -24.39 -31.35
CA ALA A 798 16.89 -23.88 -32.21
C ALA A 798 18.11 -24.82 -32.27
N ALA A 799 18.51 -25.41 -31.14
CA ALA A 799 19.61 -26.38 -31.08
C ALA A 799 19.30 -27.71 -31.81
N LEU A 800 18.03 -28.08 -31.94
CA LEU A 800 17.59 -29.23 -32.74
C LEU A 800 17.61 -28.97 -34.26
N GLY A 801 17.86 -27.72 -34.68
CA GLY A 801 17.80 -27.30 -36.08
C GLY A 801 16.37 -27.12 -36.61
N ALA A 802 15.37 -27.14 -35.72
CA ALA A 802 13.98 -26.83 -36.05
C ALA A 802 13.72 -25.31 -36.06
N ASP A 803 12.63 -24.88 -36.69
CA ASP A 803 12.26 -23.47 -36.70
C ASP A 803 11.86 -23.02 -35.28
N VAL A 804 12.45 -21.93 -34.79
CA VAL A 804 12.10 -21.36 -33.47
C VAL A 804 10.64 -20.92 -33.41
N ARG A 805 9.99 -20.65 -34.55
CA ARG A 805 8.56 -20.33 -34.66
C ARG A 805 7.66 -21.39 -34.04
N GLU A 806 8.09 -22.64 -34.06
CA GLU A 806 7.34 -23.77 -33.49
C GLU A 806 7.09 -23.59 -31.98
N VAL A 807 7.99 -22.90 -31.29
CA VAL A 807 7.85 -22.57 -29.85
C VAL A 807 6.69 -21.62 -29.63
N PHE A 808 6.59 -20.61 -30.49
CA PHE A 808 5.53 -19.62 -30.41
C PHE A 808 4.19 -20.21 -30.83
N PHE A 809 4.16 -21.16 -31.76
CA PHE A 809 2.96 -21.92 -32.05
C PHE A 809 2.49 -22.75 -30.85
N ALA A 810 3.38 -23.54 -30.24
CA ALA A 810 3.06 -24.35 -29.09
C ALA A 810 2.61 -23.50 -27.89
N MET A 811 3.29 -22.36 -27.65
CA MET A 811 2.92 -21.42 -26.60
C MET A 811 1.54 -20.80 -26.84
N SER A 812 1.21 -20.40 -28.08
CA SER A 812 -0.13 -19.92 -28.43
C SER A 812 -1.20 -20.96 -28.19
N MET A 813 -0.98 -22.21 -28.63
CA MET A 813 -1.92 -23.30 -28.43
C MET A 813 -2.14 -23.59 -26.94
N ALA A 814 -1.07 -23.58 -26.14
CA ALA A 814 -1.12 -23.77 -24.70
C ALA A 814 -1.87 -22.64 -23.99
N PHE A 815 -1.60 -21.38 -24.35
CA PHE A 815 -2.15 -20.22 -23.63
C PHE A 815 -3.60 -19.95 -24.01
N PHE A 816 -3.93 -19.90 -25.31
CA PHE A 816 -5.32 -19.71 -25.75
C PHE A 816 -6.22 -20.90 -25.38
N GLY A 817 -5.65 -22.10 -25.24
CA GLY A 817 -6.36 -23.29 -24.76
C GLY A 817 -6.36 -23.47 -23.23
N SER A 818 -5.75 -22.56 -22.46
CA SER A 818 -5.60 -22.72 -21.01
C SER A 818 -6.90 -22.40 -20.25
N PRO A 819 -7.11 -23.01 -19.07
CA PRO A 819 -8.15 -22.58 -18.14
C PRO A 819 -8.02 -21.10 -17.76
N GLU A 820 -6.79 -20.59 -17.67
CA GLU A 820 -6.50 -19.19 -17.36
C GLU A 820 -7.05 -18.22 -18.41
N TYR A 821 -6.85 -18.51 -19.70
CA TYR A 821 -7.45 -17.71 -20.77
C TYR A 821 -8.97 -17.86 -20.82
N ALA A 822 -9.49 -19.07 -20.58
CA ALA A 822 -10.93 -19.32 -20.55
C ALA A 822 -11.65 -18.48 -19.48
N LEU A 823 -11.03 -18.27 -18.31
CA LEU A 823 -11.56 -17.42 -17.23
C LEU A 823 -11.73 -15.94 -17.61
N ARG A 824 -11.03 -15.48 -18.67
CA ARG A 824 -11.18 -14.10 -19.17
C ARG A 824 -12.48 -13.87 -19.95
N ASN A 825 -13.24 -14.95 -20.24
CA ASN A 825 -14.56 -14.90 -20.87
C ASN A 825 -14.64 -14.00 -22.13
N ARG A 826 -13.63 -14.10 -23.00
CA ARG A 826 -13.49 -13.23 -24.19
C ARG A 826 -14.54 -13.55 -25.26
N THR A 827 -15.14 -12.51 -25.82
CA THR A 827 -15.95 -12.59 -27.05
C THR A 827 -15.07 -12.98 -28.25
N ASP A 828 -15.69 -13.38 -29.37
CA ASP A 828 -14.95 -13.74 -30.59
C ASP A 828 -14.14 -12.55 -31.15
N THR A 829 -14.71 -11.34 -31.08
CA THR A 829 -14.02 -10.11 -31.49
C THR A 829 -12.81 -9.80 -30.60
N GLU A 830 -12.95 -9.97 -29.28
CA GLU A 830 -11.84 -9.77 -28.35
C GLU A 830 -10.76 -10.84 -28.51
N PHE A 831 -11.14 -12.10 -28.76
CA PHE A 831 -10.20 -13.17 -29.07
C PHE A 831 -9.35 -12.84 -30.32
N LEU A 832 -10.00 -12.35 -31.39
CA LEU A 832 -9.28 -11.91 -32.59
C LEU A 832 -8.37 -10.70 -32.31
N THR A 833 -8.85 -9.75 -31.50
CA THR A 833 -8.04 -8.59 -31.08
C THR A 833 -6.83 -9.02 -30.26
N ASP A 834 -7.00 -9.95 -29.32
CA ASP A 834 -5.91 -10.53 -28.53
C ASP A 834 -4.88 -11.22 -29.45
N MET A 835 -5.31 -11.93 -30.51
CA MET A 835 -4.41 -12.51 -31.51
C MET A 835 -3.60 -11.45 -32.28
N TYR A 836 -4.24 -10.39 -32.77
CA TYR A 836 -3.55 -9.30 -33.48
C TYR A 836 -2.53 -8.58 -32.58
N ARG A 837 -2.90 -8.30 -31.33
CA ARG A 837 -2.00 -7.69 -30.35
C ARG A 837 -0.83 -8.61 -30.02
N THR A 838 -1.08 -9.90 -29.86
CA THR A 838 -0.05 -10.90 -29.56
C THR A 838 0.96 -11.03 -30.70
N PHE A 839 0.46 -11.18 -31.92
CA PHE A 839 1.27 -11.61 -33.04
C PHE A 839 1.83 -10.45 -33.87
N PHE A 840 1.12 -9.32 -33.93
CA PHE A 840 1.45 -8.19 -34.79
C PHE A 840 1.66 -6.88 -34.03
N LEU A 841 1.51 -6.90 -32.69
CA LEU A 841 1.71 -5.74 -31.82
C LEU A 841 0.84 -4.53 -32.21
N ARG A 842 -0.33 -4.80 -32.79
CA ARG A 842 -1.30 -3.78 -33.24
C ARG A 842 -2.72 -4.29 -33.06
N ASP A 843 -3.68 -3.36 -33.08
CA ASP A 843 -5.09 -3.71 -33.24
C ASP A 843 -5.39 -4.12 -34.69
N PRO A 844 -6.40 -4.98 -34.92
CA PRO A 844 -6.82 -5.30 -36.27
C PRO A 844 -7.40 -4.06 -36.96
N ASP A 845 -7.09 -3.90 -38.24
CA ASP A 845 -7.83 -2.98 -39.09
C ASP A 845 -9.23 -3.54 -39.41
N GLY A 846 -10.15 -2.66 -39.83
CA GLY A 846 -11.55 -3.04 -40.08
C GLY A 846 -11.71 -4.21 -41.06
N PRO A 847 -11.06 -4.19 -42.25
CA PRO A 847 -11.11 -5.30 -43.20
C PRO A 847 -10.52 -6.61 -42.66
N GLY A 848 -9.37 -6.54 -41.99
CA GLY A 848 -8.71 -7.70 -41.39
C GLY A 848 -9.56 -8.35 -40.31
N LEU A 849 -10.18 -7.55 -39.43
CA LEU A 849 -11.10 -8.07 -38.42
C LEU A 849 -12.31 -8.78 -39.05
N ALA A 850 -12.95 -8.14 -40.04
CA ALA A 850 -14.12 -8.68 -40.71
C ALA A 850 -13.82 -10.02 -41.42
N PHE A 851 -12.66 -10.13 -42.06
CA PHE A 851 -12.21 -11.37 -42.70
C PHE A 851 -12.11 -12.51 -41.67
N TRP A 852 -11.39 -12.32 -40.56
CA TRP A 852 -11.20 -13.38 -39.58
C TRP A 852 -12.46 -13.72 -38.78
N GLN A 853 -13.39 -12.77 -38.60
CA GLN A 853 -14.71 -13.05 -38.05
C GLN A 853 -15.53 -13.96 -38.98
N GLY A 854 -15.47 -13.71 -40.29
CA GLY A 854 -16.10 -14.57 -41.31
C GLY A 854 -15.53 -15.99 -41.29
N GLU A 855 -14.20 -16.11 -41.26
CA GLU A 855 -13.52 -17.40 -41.17
C GLU A 855 -13.86 -18.15 -39.87
N LEU A 856 -13.90 -17.45 -38.72
CA LEU A 856 -14.28 -18.05 -37.44
C LEU A 856 -15.72 -18.59 -37.48
N THR A 857 -16.63 -17.85 -38.11
CA THR A 857 -18.03 -18.26 -38.29
C THR A 857 -18.12 -19.50 -39.18
N ALA A 858 -17.36 -19.55 -40.27
CA ALA A 858 -17.38 -20.66 -41.22
C ALA A 858 -16.72 -21.94 -40.68
N ILE A 859 -15.65 -21.79 -39.89
CA ILE A 859 -14.90 -22.89 -39.28
C ILE A 859 -15.60 -23.39 -38.00
N GLY A 860 -16.15 -22.49 -37.19
CA GLY A 860 -16.84 -22.83 -35.94
C GLY A 860 -15.92 -23.39 -34.84
N SER A 861 -14.62 -23.05 -34.87
CA SER A 861 -13.64 -23.45 -33.86
C SER A 861 -12.50 -22.43 -33.74
N ARG A 862 -12.34 -21.83 -32.56
CA ARG A 862 -11.25 -20.89 -32.24
C ARG A 862 -9.87 -21.54 -32.34
N SER A 863 -9.74 -22.80 -31.91
CA SER A 863 -8.45 -23.52 -31.97
C SER A 863 -8.04 -23.88 -33.41
N ALA A 864 -9.00 -24.21 -34.28
CA ALA A 864 -8.73 -24.42 -35.69
C ALA A 864 -8.42 -23.10 -36.42
N LEU A 865 -9.12 -22.01 -36.10
CA LEU A 865 -8.82 -20.67 -36.64
C LEU A 865 -7.42 -20.18 -36.22
N LEU A 866 -7.03 -20.39 -34.96
CA LEU A 866 -5.71 -20.03 -34.44
C LEU A 866 -4.60 -20.62 -35.32
N ASN A 867 -4.74 -21.89 -35.75
CA ASN A 867 -3.78 -22.51 -36.67
C ASN A 867 -3.72 -21.76 -38.01
N SER A 868 -4.87 -21.35 -38.59
CA SER A 868 -4.90 -20.57 -39.83
C SER A 868 -4.14 -19.25 -39.71
N PHE A 869 -4.25 -18.60 -38.55
CA PHE A 869 -3.59 -17.32 -38.28
C PHE A 869 -2.07 -17.49 -38.11
N LEU A 870 -1.66 -18.51 -37.35
CA LEU A 870 -0.26 -18.85 -37.09
C LEU A 870 0.50 -19.25 -38.37
N PHE A 871 -0.19 -19.83 -39.35
CA PHE A 871 0.37 -20.16 -40.68
C PHE A 871 0.20 -19.06 -41.72
N SER A 872 -0.28 -17.88 -41.33
CA SER A 872 -0.43 -16.76 -42.26
C SER A 872 0.94 -16.22 -42.73
N ALA A 873 0.94 -15.62 -43.92
CA ALA A 873 2.12 -14.94 -44.46
C ALA A 873 2.56 -13.77 -43.56
N GLU A 874 1.62 -13.07 -42.91
CA GLU A 874 1.90 -11.95 -42.01
C GLU A 874 2.64 -12.43 -40.75
N PHE A 875 2.16 -13.51 -40.11
CA PHE A 875 2.87 -14.11 -38.97
C PHE A 875 4.26 -14.59 -39.35
N SER A 876 4.38 -15.28 -40.49
CA SER A 876 5.68 -15.74 -40.99
C SER A 876 6.64 -14.58 -41.27
N GLY A 877 6.15 -13.49 -41.86
CA GLY A 877 6.93 -12.27 -42.09
C GLY A 877 7.40 -11.61 -40.80
N GLN A 878 6.51 -11.51 -39.81
CA GLN A 878 6.84 -10.96 -38.50
C GLN A 878 7.88 -11.81 -37.76
N MET A 879 7.75 -13.13 -37.74
CA MET A 879 8.75 -13.99 -37.10
C MET A 879 10.10 -13.94 -37.82
N THR A 880 10.10 -13.80 -39.14
CA THR A 880 11.31 -13.60 -39.94
C THR A 880 11.98 -12.26 -39.62
N SER A 881 11.21 -11.19 -39.39
CA SER A 881 11.78 -9.88 -39.02
C SER A 881 12.46 -9.92 -37.65
N VAL A 882 11.91 -10.70 -36.71
CA VAL A 882 12.44 -10.84 -35.35
C VAL A 882 13.67 -11.76 -35.34
N PHE A 883 13.55 -12.99 -35.84
CA PHE A 883 14.57 -14.03 -35.67
C PHE A 883 15.47 -14.25 -36.90
N GLY A 884 15.12 -13.68 -38.05
CA GLY A 884 15.75 -13.97 -39.33
C GLY A 884 15.10 -15.16 -40.05
N ALA A 885 15.55 -15.41 -41.28
CA ALA A 885 15.14 -16.59 -42.04
C ALA A 885 16.00 -17.79 -41.63
N THR A 886 15.35 -18.88 -41.22
CA THR A 886 16.02 -20.15 -40.88
C THR A 886 15.69 -21.18 -41.95
N ALA A 887 16.70 -21.72 -42.62
CA ALA A 887 16.51 -22.84 -43.54
C ALA A 887 16.38 -24.13 -42.73
N VAL A 888 15.17 -24.69 -42.69
CA VAL A 888 14.87 -25.96 -41.99
C VAL A 888 14.69 -27.07 -43.01
N ARG A 889 15.20 -28.26 -42.69
CA ARG A 889 15.02 -29.43 -43.55
C ARG A 889 13.60 -30.00 -43.38
N PRO A 890 12.88 -30.36 -44.47
CA PRO A 890 11.46 -30.71 -44.40
C PRO A 890 11.11 -31.89 -43.48
N GLU A 891 12.03 -32.83 -43.26
CA GLU A 891 11.79 -33.97 -42.36
C GLU A 891 11.82 -33.58 -40.86
N LEU A 892 12.51 -32.49 -40.51
CA LEU A 892 12.45 -31.94 -39.15
C LEU A 892 11.06 -31.33 -38.90
N ASP A 893 10.53 -30.57 -39.86
CA ASP A 893 9.18 -30.01 -39.78
C ASP A 893 8.12 -31.11 -39.65
N MET A 894 8.23 -32.19 -40.44
CA MET A 894 7.32 -33.35 -40.31
C MET A 894 7.37 -33.98 -38.92
N THR A 895 8.56 -34.05 -38.31
CA THR A 895 8.71 -34.59 -36.96
C THR A 895 8.07 -33.67 -35.93
N VAL A 896 8.34 -32.35 -36.00
CA VAL A 896 7.75 -31.39 -35.06
C VAL A 896 6.23 -31.34 -35.20
N ASP A 897 5.70 -31.42 -36.42
CA ASP A 897 4.26 -31.34 -36.68
C ASP A 897 3.46 -32.50 -36.07
N LEU A 898 4.07 -33.69 -35.93
CA LEU A 898 3.41 -34.79 -35.21
C LEU A 898 3.22 -34.45 -33.73
N PHE A 899 4.17 -33.77 -33.09
CA PHE A 899 4.02 -33.35 -31.69
C PHE A 899 3.16 -32.11 -31.54
N ARG A 900 3.46 -31.06 -32.31
CA ARG A 900 2.76 -29.78 -32.20
C ARG A 900 1.34 -29.87 -32.77
N GLY A 901 1.20 -30.44 -33.97
CA GLY A 901 -0.07 -30.58 -34.65
C GLY A 901 -1.00 -31.58 -33.98
N VAL A 902 -0.48 -32.73 -33.52
CA VAL A 902 -1.31 -33.76 -32.86
C VAL A 902 -1.40 -33.56 -31.36
N LEU A 903 -0.32 -33.29 -30.63
CA LEU A 903 -0.36 -33.20 -29.15
C LEU A 903 -0.46 -31.77 -28.62
N GLY A 904 -0.27 -30.74 -29.45
CA GLY A 904 -0.32 -29.34 -29.02
C GLY A 904 0.90 -28.90 -28.21
N ARG A 905 2.01 -29.64 -28.27
CA ARG A 905 3.28 -29.32 -27.59
C ARG A 905 4.48 -29.64 -28.45
N LEU A 906 5.65 -29.20 -28.01
CA LEU A 906 6.92 -29.53 -28.65
C LEU A 906 7.43 -30.93 -28.22
N PRO A 907 8.21 -31.61 -29.09
CA PRO A 907 8.88 -32.86 -28.72
C PRO A 907 10.04 -32.57 -27.77
N ASP A 908 10.22 -33.38 -26.73
CA ASP A 908 11.50 -33.40 -26.01
C ASP A 908 12.65 -33.87 -26.93
N SER A 909 13.89 -33.68 -26.51
CA SER A 909 15.05 -33.91 -27.38
C SER A 909 15.22 -35.38 -27.79
N ASP A 910 14.91 -36.31 -26.90
CA ASP A 910 15.08 -37.75 -27.13
C ASP A 910 13.97 -38.28 -28.05
N GLY A 911 12.73 -37.86 -27.79
CA GLY A 911 11.58 -38.14 -28.64
C GLY A 911 11.80 -37.58 -30.05
N PHE A 912 12.22 -36.31 -30.17
CA PHE A 912 12.53 -35.71 -31.47
C PHE A 912 13.56 -36.54 -32.25
N ALA A 913 14.69 -36.89 -31.61
CA ALA A 913 15.75 -37.67 -32.24
C ALA A 913 15.26 -39.05 -32.69
N PHE A 914 14.48 -39.73 -31.85
CA PHE A 914 13.95 -41.06 -32.15
C PHE A 914 13.02 -41.06 -33.37
N TRP A 915 12.00 -40.19 -33.39
CA TRP A 915 11.03 -40.16 -34.49
C TRP A 915 11.63 -39.62 -35.78
N LEU A 916 12.51 -38.62 -35.68
CA LEU A 916 13.26 -38.11 -36.83
C LEU A 916 14.13 -39.20 -37.48
N GLY A 917 14.78 -40.05 -36.66
CA GLY A 917 15.57 -41.18 -37.15
C GLY A 917 14.73 -42.18 -37.95
N ARG A 918 13.49 -42.44 -37.55
CA ARG A 918 12.57 -43.31 -38.29
C ARG A 918 12.15 -42.70 -39.64
N ILE A 919 11.79 -41.41 -39.65
CA ILE A 919 11.44 -40.69 -40.89
C ILE A 919 12.64 -40.63 -41.85
N ARG A 920 13.85 -40.45 -41.33
CA ARG A 920 15.10 -40.47 -42.11
C ARG A 920 15.41 -41.83 -42.74
N GLN A 921 15.22 -42.92 -41.99
CA GLN A 921 15.32 -44.27 -42.56
C GLN A 921 14.32 -44.47 -43.71
N ALA A 922 13.07 -44.03 -43.51
CA ALA A 922 12.05 -44.09 -44.56
C ALA A 922 12.38 -43.19 -45.75
N GLN A 923 12.95 -42.00 -45.53
CA GLN A 923 13.40 -41.07 -46.57
C GLN A 923 14.42 -41.74 -47.50
N CYS A 924 15.32 -42.55 -46.96
CA CYS A 924 16.31 -43.29 -47.74
C CYS A 924 15.73 -44.46 -48.56
N LEU A 925 14.48 -44.86 -48.29
CA LEU A 925 13.76 -45.91 -49.01
C LEU A 925 12.77 -45.36 -50.06
N GLY A 926 12.49 -44.05 -50.02
CA GLY A 926 11.70 -43.34 -51.03
C GLY A 926 10.33 -42.85 -50.54
N ALA A 927 9.63 -42.10 -51.41
CA ALA A 927 8.41 -41.36 -51.07
C ALA A 927 7.29 -42.23 -50.48
N SER A 928 7.11 -43.45 -51.01
CA SER A 928 6.11 -44.39 -50.49
C SER A 928 6.41 -44.83 -49.06
N SER A 929 7.69 -45.08 -48.74
CA SER A 929 8.11 -45.44 -47.39
C SER A 929 7.92 -44.30 -46.40
N VAL A 930 8.21 -43.05 -46.80
CA VAL A 930 7.95 -41.86 -45.96
C VAL A 930 6.45 -41.70 -45.68
N SER A 931 5.60 -41.88 -46.69
CA SER A 931 4.15 -41.77 -46.52
C SER A 931 3.58 -42.82 -45.57
N ILE A 932 4.03 -44.08 -45.69
CA ILE A 932 3.64 -45.18 -44.80
C ILE A 932 4.12 -44.88 -43.38
N GLU A 933 5.39 -44.53 -43.23
CA GLU A 933 5.99 -44.28 -41.92
C GLU A 933 5.26 -43.15 -41.19
N VAL A 934 5.08 -41.99 -41.82
CA VAL A 934 4.37 -40.87 -41.18
C VAL A 934 2.91 -41.20 -40.89
N SER A 935 2.24 -42.00 -41.73
CA SER A 935 0.89 -42.51 -41.45
C SER A 935 0.84 -43.37 -40.19
N ASP A 936 1.79 -44.30 -40.05
CA ASP A 936 1.89 -45.20 -38.89
C ASP A 936 2.23 -44.42 -37.62
N LEU A 937 3.17 -43.47 -37.71
CA LEU A 937 3.52 -42.58 -36.60
C LEU A 937 2.33 -41.72 -36.18
N ALA A 938 1.62 -41.10 -37.11
CA ALA A 938 0.44 -40.32 -36.79
C ALA A 938 -0.64 -41.19 -36.12
N ALA A 939 -0.85 -42.43 -36.58
CA ALA A 939 -1.79 -43.35 -35.94
C ALA A 939 -1.43 -43.58 -34.46
N LEU A 940 -0.14 -43.82 -34.15
CA LEU A 940 0.32 -43.98 -32.77
C LEU A 940 0.04 -42.75 -31.90
N PHE A 941 0.25 -41.54 -32.44
CA PHE A 941 0.03 -40.30 -31.70
C PHE A 941 -1.47 -40.06 -31.45
N PHE A 942 -2.31 -40.19 -32.47
CA PHE A 942 -3.76 -40.00 -32.34
C PHE A 942 -4.45 -41.06 -31.46
N GLN A 943 -3.86 -42.26 -31.35
CA GLN A 943 -4.36 -43.34 -30.49
C GLN A 943 -3.71 -43.32 -29.09
N SER A 944 -2.78 -42.41 -28.82
CA SER A 944 -2.10 -42.34 -27.53
C SER A 944 -3.04 -41.87 -26.42
N ALA A 945 -2.76 -42.33 -25.19
CA ALA A 945 -3.45 -41.84 -23.99
C ALA A 945 -3.28 -40.32 -23.83
N GLU A 946 -2.15 -39.78 -24.28
CA GLU A 946 -1.86 -38.35 -24.26
C GLU A 946 -2.81 -37.55 -25.17
N TYR A 947 -3.05 -38.00 -26.41
CA TYR A 947 -4.02 -37.37 -27.29
C TYR A 947 -5.45 -37.50 -26.75
N ALA A 948 -5.81 -38.67 -26.23
CA ALA A 948 -7.11 -38.90 -25.62
C ALA A 948 -7.39 -37.94 -24.46
N ALA A 949 -6.38 -37.64 -23.63
CA ALA A 949 -6.49 -36.72 -22.51
C ALA A 949 -6.81 -35.27 -22.93
N ARG A 950 -6.59 -34.89 -24.20
CA ARG A 950 -6.93 -33.56 -24.72
C ARG A 950 -8.43 -33.36 -24.96
N GLY A 951 -9.25 -34.42 -24.89
CA GLY A 951 -10.72 -34.31 -24.96
C GLY A 951 -11.26 -33.63 -26.22
N ARG A 952 -10.57 -33.76 -27.37
CA ARG A 952 -10.86 -33.00 -28.59
C ARG A 952 -12.24 -33.34 -29.16
N THR A 953 -13.01 -32.32 -29.54
CA THR A 953 -14.21 -32.50 -30.37
C THR A 953 -13.85 -32.98 -31.78
N ASP A 954 -14.82 -33.48 -32.56
CA ASP A 954 -14.54 -33.93 -33.93
C ASP A 954 -14.02 -32.79 -34.83
N ARG A 955 -14.55 -31.58 -34.61
CA ARG A 955 -14.10 -30.38 -35.32
C ARG A 955 -12.65 -30.02 -34.98
N GLU A 956 -12.30 -30.11 -33.71
CA GLU A 956 -10.94 -29.87 -33.25
C GLU A 956 -9.96 -30.96 -33.69
N PHE A 957 -10.41 -32.22 -33.72
CA PHE A 957 -9.66 -33.35 -34.26
C PHE A 957 -9.31 -33.13 -35.74
N VAL A 958 -10.29 -32.73 -36.57
CA VAL A 958 -10.01 -32.39 -37.98
C VAL A 958 -9.07 -31.18 -38.06
N GLY A 959 -9.21 -30.20 -37.17
CA GLY A 959 -8.28 -29.07 -37.08
C GLY A 959 -6.84 -29.51 -36.78
N ASP A 960 -6.65 -30.50 -35.92
CA ASP A 960 -5.36 -31.11 -35.61
C ASP A 960 -4.79 -31.87 -36.84
N LEU A 961 -5.63 -32.49 -37.68
CA LEU A 961 -5.20 -33.14 -38.93
C LEU A 961 -4.67 -32.14 -39.97
N TYR A 962 -5.38 -31.02 -40.19
CA TYR A 962 -4.88 -29.93 -41.06
C TYR A 962 -3.53 -29.41 -40.56
N ASN A 963 -3.38 -29.26 -39.25
CA ASN A 963 -2.16 -28.78 -38.65
C ASN A 963 -1.00 -29.79 -38.79
N ALA A 964 -1.22 -31.06 -38.47
CA ALA A 964 -0.17 -32.09 -38.47
C ALA A 964 0.24 -32.51 -39.89
N PHE A 965 -0.73 -32.78 -40.77
CA PHE A 965 -0.44 -33.28 -42.12
C PHE A 965 -0.19 -32.16 -43.12
N LEU A 966 -0.91 -31.03 -43.02
CA LEU A 966 -0.86 -30.00 -44.06
C LEU A 966 -0.08 -28.75 -43.64
N ARG A 967 0.30 -28.63 -42.36
CA ARG A 967 1.03 -27.48 -41.80
C ARG A 967 0.33 -26.15 -42.12
N ARG A 968 -1.00 -26.17 -41.99
CA ARG A 968 -1.90 -25.00 -42.12
C ARG A 968 -3.16 -25.21 -41.27
N GLY A 969 -3.93 -24.14 -41.07
CA GLY A 969 -5.31 -24.27 -40.61
C GLY A 969 -6.30 -24.42 -41.78
N PRO A 970 -7.60 -24.63 -41.49
CA PRO A 970 -8.66 -24.75 -42.50
C PRO A 970 -9.11 -23.41 -43.10
N GLY A 971 -8.46 -22.30 -42.75
CA GLY A 971 -8.80 -20.97 -43.26
C GLY A 971 -8.70 -20.90 -44.78
N GLY A 972 -9.72 -20.35 -45.44
CA GLY A 972 -9.87 -20.36 -46.89
C GLY A 972 -10.36 -21.69 -47.49
N ASP A 973 -10.54 -22.74 -46.68
CA ASP A 973 -11.02 -24.09 -47.08
C ASP A 973 -12.09 -24.61 -46.10
N SER A 974 -13.01 -23.73 -45.70
CA SER A 974 -14.07 -24.06 -44.73
C SER A 974 -15.00 -25.17 -45.23
N SER A 975 -15.24 -25.25 -46.55
CA SER A 975 -16.04 -26.31 -47.17
C SER A 975 -15.38 -27.69 -47.04
N GLY A 976 -14.08 -27.80 -47.36
CA GLY A 976 -13.33 -29.05 -47.21
C GLY A 976 -13.20 -29.46 -45.75
N PHE A 977 -12.98 -28.49 -44.86
CA PHE A 977 -12.95 -28.73 -43.42
C PHE A 977 -14.28 -29.29 -42.91
N ASN A 978 -15.41 -28.64 -43.21
CA ASN A 978 -16.73 -29.09 -42.77
C ASN A 978 -17.12 -30.44 -43.36
N PHE A 979 -16.71 -30.75 -44.59
CA PHE A 979 -16.86 -32.09 -45.17
C PHE A 979 -16.18 -33.15 -44.31
N TRP A 980 -14.91 -32.96 -43.96
CA TRP A 980 -14.16 -33.93 -43.16
C TRP A 980 -14.70 -34.05 -41.73
N VAL A 981 -15.17 -32.96 -41.12
CA VAL A 981 -15.87 -33.02 -39.82
C VAL A 981 -17.12 -33.90 -39.92
N GLY A 982 -17.90 -33.78 -40.99
CA GLY A 982 -19.04 -34.66 -41.25
C GLY A 982 -18.65 -36.13 -41.43
N GLN A 983 -17.51 -36.41 -42.09
CA GLN A 983 -17.02 -37.79 -42.28
C GLN A 983 -16.57 -38.46 -40.98
N VAL A 984 -16.20 -37.70 -39.94
CA VAL A 984 -15.84 -38.30 -38.65
C VAL A 984 -17.03 -39.03 -38.03
N GLY A 985 -18.22 -38.43 -38.09
CA GLY A 985 -19.45 -39.03 -37.54
C GLY A 985 -19.94 -40.26 -38.31
N THR A 986 -19.59 -40.39 -39.60
CA THR A 986 -20.06 -41.50 -40.46
C THR A 986 -19.05 -42.63 -40.61
N GLN A 987 -17.75 -42.32 -40.66
CA GLN A 987 -16.68 -43.28 -40.95
C GLN A 987 -15.69 -43.48 -39.78
N GLY A 988 -15.75 -42.62 -38.76
CA GLY A 988 -14.85 -42.63 -37.62
C GLY A 988 -13.55 -41.84 -37.84
N ARG A 989 -12.91 -41.46 -36.73
CA ARG A 989 -11.70 -40.62 -36.71
C ARG A 989 -10.50 -41.23 -37.44
N ASP A 990 -10.26 -42.54 -37.28
CA ASP A 990 -9.09 -43.19 -37.89
C ASP A 990 -9.20 -43.29 -39.42
N PHE A 991 -10.42 -43.53 -39.94
CA PHE A 991 -10.67 -43.47 -41.38
C PHE A 991 -10.34 -42.09 -41.94
N VAL A 992 -10.86 -41.02 -41.31
CA VAL A 992 -10.63 -39.64 -41.75
C VAL A 992 -9.15 -39.29 -41.70
N ARG A 993 -8.43 -39.65 -40.63
CA ARG A 993 -6.96 -39.49 -40.53
C ARG A 993 -6.25 -40.13 -41.72
N ALA A 994 -6.59 -41.37 -42.05
CA ALA A 994 -5.96 -42.10 -43.15
C ALA A 994 -6.16 -41.43 -44.52
N GLN A 995 -7.24 -40.67 -44.72
CA GLN A 995 -7.50 -39.95 -45.98
C GLN A 995 -6.62 -38.71 -46.19
N PHE A 996 -5.97 -38.18 -45.14
CA PHE A 996 -5.04 -37.05 -45.30
C PHE A 996 -3.70 -37.48 -45.92
N VAL A 997 -3.34 -38.76 -45.80
CA VAL A 997 -2.08 -39.31 -46.33
C VAL A 997 -2.04 -39.32 -47.87
N PRO A 998 -3.05 -39.80 -48.61
CA PRO A 998 -3.03 -39.70 -50.08
C PRO A 998 -3.33 -38.30 -50.62
N SER A 999 -3.56 -37.29 -49.76
CA SER A 999 -3.90 -35.95 -50.23
C SER A 999 -2.74 -35.31 -51.02
N PRO A 1000 -3.03 -34.55 -52.10
CA PRO A 1000 -1.99 -33.90 -52.90
C PRO A 1000 -1.09 -32.98 -52.07
N GLU A 1001 -1.65 -32.28 -51.08
CA GLU A 1001 -0.90 -31.39 -50.20
C GLU A 1001 0.09 -32.15 -49.31
N PHE A 1002 -0.32 -33.25 -48.68
CA PHE A 1002 0.60 -34.07 -47.89
C PHE A 1002 1.68 -34.72 -48.78
N GLN A 1003 1.30 -35.24 -49.96
CA GLN A 1003 2.25 -35.82 -50.90
C GLN A 1003 3.27 -34.78 -51.43
N ALA A 1004 2.89 -33.52 -51.57
CA ALA A 1004 3.82 -32.44 -51.89
C ALA A 1004 4.86 -32.24 -50.78
N ARG A 1005 4.47 -32.35 -49.50
CA ARG A 1005 5.42 -32.30 -48.38
C ARG A 1005 6.36 -33.50 -48.37
N VAL A 1006 5.87 -34.70 -48.67
CA VAL A 1006 6.71 -35.90 -48.82
C VAL A 1006 7.73 -35.71 -49.94
N ALA A 1007 7.33 -35.10 -51.06
CA ALA A 1007 8.25 -34.79 -52.15
C ALA A 1007 9.37 -33.81 -51.71
N LEU A 1008 9.07 -32.83 -50.86
CA LEU A 1008 10.09 -31.94 -50.28
C LEU A 1008 11.09 -32.70 -49.40
N VAL A 1009 10.63 -33.67 -48.60
CA VAL A 1009 11.51 -34.55 -47.82
C VAL A 1009 12.44 -35.34 -48.74
N ILE A 1010 11.93 -35.92 -49.84
CA ILE A 1010 12.78 -36.64 -50.79
C ILE A 1010 13.76 -35.70 -51.50
N ALA A 1011 13.31 -34.51 -51.89
CA ALA A 1011 14.15 -33.51 -52.55
C ALA A 1011 15.28 -32.99 -51.64
N ALA A 1012 15.10 -33.00 -50.32
CA ALA A 1012 16.13 -32.63 -49.36
C ALA A 1012 17.30 -33.64 -49.29
N GLY A 1013 17.15 -34.82 -49.89
CA GLY A 1013 18.17 -35.87 -49.93
C GLY A 1013 18.23 -36.71 -48.65
N CYS A 1014 18.45 -38.01 -48.82
CA CYS A 1014 18.56 -38.99 -47.73
C CYS A 1014 19.67 -38.62 -46.74
N LEU A 1015 19.31 -38.60 -45.45
CA LEU A 1015 20.23 -38.40 -44.34
C LEU A 1015 19.93 -39.49 -43.28
N PRO A 1016 20.68 -40.60 -43.24
CA PRO A 1016 20.37 -41.74 -42.36
C PRO A 1016 20.49 -41.45 -40.87
#